data_AF-A0A9W8YVJ4-F1
#
_entry.id   AF-A0A9W8YVJ4-F1
#
_cell.length_a   1.000
_cell.length_b   1.000
_cell.length_c   1.000
_cell.angle_alpha   90.00
_cell.angle_beta   90.00
_cell.angle_gamma   90.00
#
_symmetry.space_group_name_H-M   'P 1'
#
loop_
_entity.id
_entity.type
_entity.pdbx_description
1 polymer ?
#
loop_
_entity_poly.entity_id
_entity_poly.type
_entity_poly.pdbx_seq_one_letter_code
_entity_poly.pdbx_strand_id
1 'polypeptide(L)'
;MPIRAESTCWSAHVERSDKLEVGEFCPRQPYLELQVPQDAQTVRRLSVVTISHDQGFSDSQDVHGGTYAYSNSWFELHVVTSSYHERTNSRGFQYNRHAVLEPCRHKNMWDASEGDEATRAWLSSFKAGDTIQIIPRADFKLWMNYVYNVEIAMVGDRRTNDPQIHPPQLQEDLYQPLDAAKHETRLLSLHSGSGQEALRCSMKTISVDDSSHEDYEALSYCWGADTRDSSVHVRYQLSSINSEERGPMFHEVSINKSLHEALTHLRPASGPPRSLWADAICINQADTKERSYQVTQMPSIYGKATRVIIWLGPSSPMRRDCFDKVQAIEERFRREDNPSRVYTLKEIERVEDDLVTSEMPLEVLMSFPIKWRQCEFEWFRRTWVLQEVANARTAIVCCGDQAVSWPAISALARHIRRHKRLSGLLLFGIMPSIFSDFSRPMDGDRGRGRSVLTTQGILDYLILALGLKAGDSRDRIFALLQFGTETSEIAHLPLLIRPDYNKSVTQVYTDFVRWWICEHKSLRVLSAIHTLKGRSWQQMYYGDPQDLSELAYPTWCFWYGGQANWARATLALNPDSTYKASGSSEPDLELIASDGAVSESFVLRLTGYRLCRLERITPYPFWTAGTRPEEQGLHRAFESIFDPSGMKRAWLVDRDDQEIQQSTPGTMSEYQDRHLTYHWRGFNGRSASIPCVSHSLFFGGQAANSQVGLCPHTARPGDVVVMLHGGPVLYLLREKSVPEQMEGQQLQGVKIQWEFVGESYLTGYMDGQALEEAEQGMLEGEIFELV
;
A
#
# COMPACT_ATOMS: atom_id res chain seq x y z
N MET A 1 -16.47 55.67 -25.65
CA MET A 1 -15.55 54.62 -25.15
C MET A 1 -16.13 53.28 -25.56
N PRO A 2 -15.41 52.39 -26.26
CA PRO A 2 -15.93 51.06 -26.55
C PRO A 2 -15.84 50.22 -25.27
N ILE A 3 -16.98 49.64 -24.89
CA ILE A 3 -17.10 48.60 -23.86
C ILE A 3 -16.26 47.42 -24.36
N ARG A 4 -15.15 47.10 -23.68
CA ARG A 4 -14.41 45.87 -23.93
C ARG A 4 -15.36 44.71 -23.63
N ALA A 5 -15.72 43.95 -24.66
CA ALA A 5 -16.36 42.65 -24.48
C ALA A 5 -15.41 41.79 -23.65
N GLU A 6 -15.78 41.48 -22.41
CA GLU A 6 -15.05 40.50 -21.61
C GLU A 6 -15.12 39.15 -22.34
N SER A 7 -13.96 38.59 -22.67
CA SER A 7 -13.85 37.28 -23.30
C SER A 7 -14.54 36.24 -22.43
N THR A 8 -15.61 35.62 -22.92
CA THR A 8 -16.33 34.53 -22.24
C THR A 8 -15.54 33.22 -22.17
N CYS A 9 -14.37 33.16 -22.82
CA CYS A 9 -13.48 32.00 -22.82
C CYS A 9 -12.20 32.29 -22.02
N TRP A 10 -11.62 31.23 -21.44
CA TRP A 10 -10.29 31.22 -20.84
C TRP A 10 -9.36 30.30 -21.64
N SER A 11 -8.06 30.57 -21.56
CA SER A 11 -7.00 29.71 -22.08
C SER A 11 -5.88 29.62 -21.05
N ALA A 12 -5.30 28.43 -20.87
CA ALA A 12 -4.17 28.18 -20.00
C ALA A 12 -3.10 27.38 -20.77
N HIS A 13 -1.84 27.66 -20.51
CA HIS A 13 -0.71 27.03 -21.21
C HIS A 13 0.50 26.94 -20.28
N VAL A 14 1.22 25.83 -20.35
CA VAL A 14 2.52 25.63 -19.70
C VAL A 14 3.41 24.76 -20.57
N GLU A 15 4.71 25.02 -20.54
CA GLU A 15 5.72 24.29 -21.27
C GLU A 15 6.92 24.02 -20.36
N ARG A 16 7.55 22.86 -20.54
CA ARG A 16 8.83 22.50 -19.93
C ARG A 16 9.72 21.85 -20.97
N SER A 17 10.97 22.31 -21.03
CA SER A 17 11.97 21.88 -22.02
C SER A 17 13.22 21.21 -21.40
N ASP A 18 13.15 20.82 -20.13
CA ASP A 18 14.27 20.16 -19.45
C ASP A 18 14.42 18.73 -19.97
N LYS A 19 15.63 18.33 -20.38
CA LYS A 19 15.85 16.95 -20.79
C LYS A 19 15.62 16.00 -19.60
N LEU A 20 14.78 14.97 -19.80
CA LEU A 20 14.54 13.92 -18.83
C LEU A 20 14.73 12.54 -19.49
N GLU A 21 15.38 11.64 -18.77
CA GLU A 21 15.58 10.25 -19.19
C GLU A 21 14.80 9.34 -18.23
N VAL A 22 13.90 8.53 -18.77
CA VAL A 22 12.92 7.78 -17.97
C VAL A 22 13.02 6.29 -18.28
N GLY A 23 13.38 5.49 -17.28
CA GLY A 23 13.33 4.03 -17.32
C GLY A 23 12.21 3.44 -16.45
N GLU A 24 12.07 2.11 -16.43
CA GLU A 24 11.04 1.36 -15.68
C GLU A 24 10.94 1.75 -14.19
N PHE A 25 12.05 2.19 -13.58
CA PHE A 25 12.16 2.49 -12.14
C PHE A 25 12.16 3.97 -11.81
N CYS A 26 11.98 4.84 -12.81
CA CYS A 26 11.88 6.28 -12.58
C CYS A 26 10.64 6.58 -11.68
N PRO A 27 10.78 7.41 -10.63
CA PRO A 27 9.66 7.81 -9.79
C PRO A 27 8.49 8.34 -10.62
N ARG A 28 7.26 7.98 -10.24
CA ARG A 28 6.03 8.46 -10.90
C ARG A 28 5.74 9.93 -10.54
N GLN A 29 6.68 10.81 -10.85
CA GLN A 29 6.52 12.25 -10.67
C GLN A 29 6.02 12.88 -11.98
N PRO A 30 5.09 13.84 -11.91
CA PRO A 30 4.70 14.65 -13.05
C PRO A 30 5.91 15.36 -13.66
N TYR A 31 6.13 15.18 -14.95
CA TYR A 31 7.12 15.98 -15.67
C TYR A 31 6.61 17.40 -15.89
N LEU A 32 5.31 17.55 -16.15
CA LEU A 32 4.66 18.84 -16.34
C LEU A 32 3.25 18.84 -15.77
N GLU A 33 2.87 19.95 -15.13
CA GLU A 33 1.56 20.13 -14.52
C GLU A 33 0.90 21.42 -15.00
N LEU A 34 -0.41 21.37 -15.27
CA LEU A 34 -1.22 22.56 -15.57
C LEU A 34 -2.52 22.53 -14.76
N GLN A 35 -2.75 23.56 -13.95
CA GLN A 35 -4.00 23.70 -13.20
C GLN A 35 -5.12 24.27 -14.08
N VAL A 36 -6.31 23.70 -13.97
CA VAL A 36 -7.54 24.23 -14.55
C VAL A 36 -7.93 25.52 -13.81
N PRO A 37 -8.13 26.66 -14.50
CA PRO A 37 -8.44 27.93 -13.84
C PRO A 37 -9.63 27.88 -12.88
N GLN A 38 -9.58 28.64 -11.79
CA GLN A 38 -10.61 28.65 -10.74
C GLN A 38 -11.97 29.17 -11.22
N ASP A 39 -11.97 30.01 -12.26
CA ASP A 39 -13.16 30.57 -12.91
C ASP A 39 -13.65 29.75 -14.11
N ALA A 40 -13.04 28.58 -14.36
CA ALA A 40 -13.44 27.67 -15.42
C ALA A 40 -14.81 27.04 -15.13
N GLN A 41 -15.71 27.10 -16.11
CA GLN A 41 -16.97 26.37 -16.13
C GLN A 41 -16.83 25.02 -16.82
N THR A 42 -16.15 24.99 -17.98
CA THR A 42 -15.93 23.80 -18.80
C THR A 42 -14.53 23.83 -19.40
N VAL A 43 -13.97 22.66 -19.72
CA VAL A 43 -12.80 22.52 -20.59
C VAL A 43 -13.32 22.07 -21.97
N ARG A 44 -13.11 22.88 -23.00
CA ARG A 44 -13.54 22.56 -24.37
C ARG A 44 -12.47 21.82 -25.16
N ARG A 45 -11.21 22.19 -24.94
CA ARG A 45 -10.08 21.63 -25.68
C ARG A 45 -8.88 21.46 -24.76
N LEU A 46 -8.20 20.33 -24.91
CA LEU A 46 -6.91 20.03 -24.32
C LEU A 46 -5.96 19.60 -25.43
N SER A 47 -4.77 20.17 -25.49
CA SER A 47 -3.70 19.70 -26.36
C SER A 47 -2.43 19.46 -25.59
N VAL A 48 -1.76 18.35 -25.91
CA VAL A 48 -0.45 18.00 -25.36
C VAL A 48 0.51 17.78 -26.52
N VAL A 49 1.59 18.55 -26.54
CA VAL A 49 2.70 18.36 -27.48
C VAL A 49 3.89 17.81 -26.73
N THR A 50 4.51 16.77 -27.26
CA THR A 50 5.75 16.21 -26.68
C THR A 50 6.84 16.19 -27.74
N ILE A 51 8.09 16.39 -27.33
CA ILE A 51 9.29 16.10 -28.13
C ILE A 51 10.04 15.02 -27.37
N SER A 52 10.02 13.81 -27.91
CA SER A 52 10.57 12.64 -27.24
C SER A 52 10.98 11.55 -28.23
N HIS A 53 11.84 10.64 -27.81
CA HIS A 53 12.13 9.44 -28.57
C HIS A 53 12.33 8.22 -27.67
N ASP A 54 12.33 7.07 -28.33
CA ASP A 54 12.51 5.78 -27.71
C ASP A 54 14.01 5.46 -27.48
N GLN A 55 14.34 4.31 -26.89
CA GLN A 55 15.73 3.92 -26.64
C GLN A 55 16.60 3.74 -27.90
N GLY A 56 15.97 3.64 -29.08
CA GLY A 56 16.67 3.56 -30.36
C GLY A 56 17.08 2.17 -30.83
N PHE A 57 16.81 1.12 -30.06
CA PHE A 57 17.11 -0.27 -30.44
C PHE A 57 16.04 -1.23 -29.91
N SER A 58 15.86 -2.36 -30.59
CA SER A 58 15.00 -3.48 -30.16
C SER A 58 15.36 -4.74 -30.96
N ASP A 59 15.19 -5.91 -30.34
CA ASP A 59 15.22 -7.24 -30.99
C ASP A 59 14.18 -7.42 -32.12
N SER A 60 13.12 -6.61 -32.11
CA SER A 60 12.05 -6.59 -33.12
C SER A 60 12.11 -5.36 -34.04
N GLN A 61 13.25 -4.68 -34.10
CA GLN A 61 13.41 -3.45 -34.90
C GLN A 61 13.11 -3.67 -36.38
N ASP A 62 13.42 -4.85 -36.94
CA ASP A 62 13.11 -5.19 -38.34
C ASP A 62 11.60 -5.24 -38.63
N VAL A 63 10.76 -5.44 -37.61
CA VAL A 63 9.30 -5.57 -37.74
C VAL A 63 8.59 -4.29 -37.32
N HIS A 64 9.01 -3.66 -36.22
CA HIS A 64 8.31 -2.54 -35.59
C HIS A 64 9.09 -1.23 -35.61
N GLY A 65 10.36 -1.24 -36.00
CA GLY A 65 11.23 -0.07 -36.02
C GLY A 65 10.61 1.11 -36.77
N GLY A 66 10.59 2.27 -36.13
CA GLY A 66 10.00 3.48 -36.70
C GLY A 66 8.47 3.55 -36.67
N THR A 67 7.77 2.54 -36.13
CA THR A 67 6.32 2.56 -35.96
C THR A 67 5.93 2.88 -34.51
N TYR A 68 4.65 3.20 -34.25
CA TYR A 68 4.14 3.37 -32.88
C TYR A 68 3.70 2.06 -32.22
N ALA A 69 3.74 0.95 -32.96
CA ALA A 69 3.31 -0.34 -32.44
C ALA A 69 4.38 -0.94 -31.54
N TYR A 70 3.98 -1.53 -30.42
CA TYR A 70 4.82 -2.28 -29.49
C TYR A 70 6.01 -1.51 -28.88
N SER A 71 6.01 -0.17 -28.96
CA SER A 71 6.96 0.62 -28.18
C SER A 71 6.64 0.50 -26.70
N ASN A 72 7.69 0.31 -25.89
CA ASN A 72 7.57 0.27 -24.43
C ASN A 72 7.98 1.60 -23.80
N SER A 73 7.90 2.71 -24.54
CA SER A 73 7.98 4.06 -23.97
C SER A 73 6.75 4.89 -24.38
N TRP A 74 6.10 5.52 -23.39
CA TRP A 74 4.85 6.24 -23.59
C TRP A 74 4.68 7.39 -22.59
N PHE A 75 3.58 8.12 -22.71
CA PHE A 75 3.15 9.15 -21.77
C PHE A 75 1.77 8.82 -21.22
N GLU A 76 1.62 9.06 -19.93
CA GLU A 76 0.35 9.02 -19.23
C GLU A 76 -0.11 10.44 -18.91
N LEU A 77 -1.42 10.63 -18.97
CA LEU A 77 -2.09 11.84 -18.53
C LEU A 77 -2.97 11.51 -17.33
N HIS A 78 -2.73 12.22 -16.24
CA HIS A 78 -3.47 12.12 -15.00
C HIS A 78 -4.20 13.45 -14.76
N VAL A 79 -5.41 13.37 -14.21
CA VAL A 79 -6.17 14.54 -13.78
C VAL A 79 -6.44 14.35 -12.30
N VAL A 80 -5.87 15.20 -11.47
CA VAL A 80 -5.97 15.10 -10.02
C VAL A 80 -6.72 16.29 -9.44
N THR A 81 -7.45 16.05 -8.36
CA THR A 81 -8.15 17.10 -7.60
C THR A 81 -7.15 18.00 -6.86
N SER A 82 -7.62 19.12 -6.28
CA SER A 82 -6.80 20.00 -5.43
C SER A 82 -6.20 19.31 -4.20
N SER A 83 -6.80 18.18 -3.78
CA SER A 83 -6.30 17.27 -2.74
C SER A 83 -5.48 16.09 -3.30
N TYR A 84 -5.01 16.18 -4.54
CA TYR A 84 -4.17 15.18 -5.24
C TYR A 84 -4.77 13.77 -5.38
N HIS A 85 -6.09 13.62 -5.28
CA HIS A 85 -6.79 12.37 -5.63
C HIS A 85 -7.06 12.31 -7.13
N GLU A 86 -6.84 11.16 -7.78
CA GLU A 86 -7.15 10.95 -9.21
C GLU A 86 -8.65 11.17 -9.49
N ARG A 87 -8.98 12.12 -10.37
CA ARG A 87 -10.34 12.41 -10.84
C ARG A 87 -10.78 11.46 -11.96
N THR A 88 -9.85 11.09 -12.82
CA THR A 88 -10.06 10.14 -13.92
C THR A 88 -8.95 9.12 -13.91
N ASN A 89 -9.23 7.89 -14.35
CA ASN A 89 -8.19 6.87 -14.57
C ASN A 89 -7.02 7.46 -15.37
N SER A 90 -5.79 7.17 -14.92
CA SER A 90 -4.58 7.47 -15.68
C SER A 90 -4.70 6.92 -17.10
N ARG A 91 -4.50 7.78 -18.10
CA ARG A 91 -4.64 7.40 -19.51
C ARG A 91 -3.28 7.43 -20.19
N GLY A 92 -2.81 6.28 -20.66
CA GLY A 92 -1.75 6.23 -21.67
C GLY A 92 -2.28 6.88 -22.95
N PHE A 93 -1.66 7.97 -23.41
CA PHE A 93 -2.19 8.74 -24.55
C PHE A 93 -1.26 8.76 -25.76
N GLN A 94 0.03 8.49 -25.58
CA GLN A 94 0.99 8.57 -26.66
C GLN A 94 2.18 7.64 -26.40
N TYR A 95 2.48 6.77 -27.35
CA TYR A 95 3.72 5.99 -27.40
C TYR A 95 4.78 6.71 -28.23
N ASN A 96 6.06 6.48 -27.94
CA ASN A 96 7.13 6.90 -28.86
C ASN A 96 7.19 5.96 -30.08
N ARG A 97 7.94 6.37 -31.10
CA ARG A 97 8.25 5.51 -32.24
C ARG A 97 9.29 4.48 -31.83
N HIS A 98 8.94 3.20 -31.96
CA HIS A 98 9.71 2.05 -31.55
C HIS A 98 11.11 2.04 -32.14
N ALA A 99 12.13 1.91 -31.29
CA ALA A 99 13.54 1.81 -31.69
C ALA A 99 14.02 2.96 -32.60
N VAL A 100 13.57 4.20 -32.35
CA VAL A 100 14.03 5.42 -33.04
C VAL A 100 14.87 6.27 -32.09
N LEU A 101 16.06 6.70 -32.53
CA LEU A 101 16.99 7.54 -31.75
C LEU A 101 16.69 9.04 -31.91
N GLU A 102 16.05 9.43 -33.01
CA GLU A 102 15.78 10.82 -33.32
C GLU A 102 14.55 11.35 -32.56
N PRO A 103 14.67 12.48 -31.83
CA PRO A 103 13.53 13.14 -31.20
C PRO A 103 12.38 13.37 -32.17
N CYS A 104 11.19 12.88 -31.82
CA CYS A 104 9.98 13.04 -32.61
C CYS A 104 9.03 14.00 -31.89
N ARG A 105 8.41 14.91 -32.66
CA ARG A 105 7.39 15.82 -32.15
C ARG A 105 6.01 15.20 -32.34
N HIS A 106 5.30 14.96 -31.25
CA HIS A 106 3.96 14.38 -31.23
C HIS A 106 2.95 15.45 -30.80
N LYS A 107 1.79 15.51 -31.45
CA LYS A 107 0.71 16.44 -31.11
C LYS A 107 -0.57 15.66 -30.87
N ASN A 108 -1.06 15.71 -29.64
CA ASN A 108 -2.29 15.09 -29.21
C ASN A 108 -3.30 16.19 -28.91
N MET A 109 -4.54 16.04 -29.40
CA MET A 109 -5.59 17.03 -29.22
C MET A 109 -6.91 16.33 -28.94
N TRP A 110 -7.59 16.82 -27.91
CA TRP A 110 -8.94 16.44 -27.56
C TRP A 110 -9.80 17.69 -27.61
N ASP A 111 -10.87 17.65 -28.39
CA ASP A 111 -11.78 18.76 -28.59
C ASP A 111 -13.22 18.27 -28.39
N ALA A 112 -13.98 18.92 -27.52
CA ALA A 112 -15.36 18.55 -27.22
C ALA A 112 -16.31 18.76 -28.42
N SER A 113 -15.96 19.65 -29.36
CA SER A 113 -16.76 19.96 -30.55
C SER A 113 -16.51 18.99 -31.71
N GLU A 114 -15.28 18.51 -31.86
CA GLU A 114 -14.87 17.60 -32.95
C GLU A 114 -14.70 16.15 -32.50
N GLY A 115 -14.66 15.89 -31.19
CA GLY A 115 -14.40 14.57 -30.60
C GLY A 115 -15.63 13.67 -30.47
N ASP A 116 -15.36 12.39 -30.24
CA ASP A 116 -16.37 11.39 -29.90
C ASP A 116 -17.02 11.65 -28.53
N GLU A 117 -18.12 10.95 -28.25
CA GLU A 117 -18.87 11.11 -27.00
C GLU A 117 -17.99 10.85 -25.76
N ALA A 118 -17.05 9.90 -25.86
CA ALA A 118 -16.08 9.61 -24.81
C ALA A 118 -15.14 10.78 -24.53
N THR A 119 -14.62 11.45 -25.57
CA THR A 119 -13.76 12.63 -25.44
C THR A 119 -14.51 13.80 -24.84
N ARG A 120 -15.77 14.01 -25.27
CA ARG A 120 -16.63 15.08 -24.73
C ARG A 120 -16.94 14.85 -23.25
N ALA A 121 -17.31 13.63 -22.87
CA ALA A 121 -17.56 13.25 -21.48
C ALA A 121 -16.30 13.34 -20.61
N TRP A 122 -15.14 12.98 -21.16
CA TRP A 122 -13.88 13.08 -20.45
C TRP A 122 -13.48 14.53 -20.18
N LEU A 123 -13.55 15.42 -21.17
CA LEU A 123 -13.23 16.84 -20.99
C LEU A 123 -14.22 17.56 -20.06
N SER A 124 -15.50 17.18 -20.06
CA SER A 124 -16.51 17.76 -19.15
C SER A 124 -16.35 17.32 -17.69
N SER A 125 -15.61 16.24 -17.43
CA SER A 125 -15.30 15.78 -16.08
C SER A 125 -14.35 16.74 -15.34
N PHE A 126 -13.50 17.47 -16.05
CA PHE A 126 -12.49 18.36 -15.45
C PHE A 126 -13.19 19.55 -14.77
N LYS A 127 -12.77 19.88 -13.55
CA LYS A 127 -13.32 20.95 -12.73
C LYS A 127 -12.27 22.02 -12.45
N ALA A 128 -12.76 23.23 -12.14
CA ALA A 128 -11.94 24.32 -11.66
C ALA A 128 -11.06 23.88 -10.47
N GLY A 129 -9.76 24.18 -10.54
CA GLY A 129 -8.78 23.82 -9.52
C GLY A 129 -8.14 22.44 -9.64
N ASP A 130 -8.59 21.58 -10.56
CA ASP A 130 -7.91 20.32 -10.87
C ASP A 130 -6.54 20.57 -11.51
N THR A 131 -5.63 19.62 -11.35
CA THR A 131 -4.30 19.64 -11.97
C THR A 131 -4.18 18.52 -13.00
N ILE A 132 -3.82 18.87 -14.23
CA ILE A 132 -3.44 17.91 -15.27
C ILE A 132 -1.96 17.64 -15.17
N GLN A 133 -1.58 16.37 -15.04
CA GLN A 133 -0.21 15.92 -14.90
C GLN A 133 0.18 15.05 -16.11
N ILE A 134 1.32 15.32 -16.71
CA ILE A 134 1.90 14.49 -17.78
C ILE A 134 3.09 13.72 -17.21
N ILE A 135 3.02 12.39 -17.30
CA ILE A 135 4.00 11.47 -16.73
C ILE A 135 4.61 10.63 -17.87
N PRO A 136 5.88 10.85 -18.24
CA PRO A 136 6.58 9.95 -19.14
C PRO A 136 6.82 8.58 -18.50
N ARG A 137 6.80 7.54 -19.31
CA ARG A 137 6.94 6.13 -18.88
C ARG A 137 7.82 5.35 -19.84
N ALA A 138 8.46 4.33 -19.30
CA ALA A 138 9.05 3.22 -20.03
C ALA A 138 8.80 1.91 -19.27
N ASP A 139 8.74 0.78 -19.98
CA ASP A 139 8.59 -0.56 -19.42
C ASP A 139 9.80 -1.42 -19.79
N PHE A 140 10.16 -2.38 -18.93
CA PHE A 140 11.39 -3.19 -18.99
C PHE A 140 12.70 -2.46 -18.63
N LYS A 141 13.66 -3.24 -18.11
CA LYS A 141 14.82 -2.76 -17.35
C LYS A 141 15.83 -1.92 -18.10
N LEU A 142 15.83 -1.95 -19.43
CA LEU A 142 16.76 -1.21 -20.29
C LEU A 142 16.05 -0.25 -21.22
N TRP A 143 14.71 -0.27 -21.24
CA TRP A 143 13.92 0.60 -22.10
C TRP A 143 13.87 2.00 -21.52
N MET A 144 14.25 2.97 -22.33
CA MET A 144 14.36 4.38 -21.96
C MET A 144 13.44 5.25 -22.82
N ASN A 145 12.76 6.18 -22.18
CA ASN A 145 12.03 7.27 -22.81
C ASN A 145 12.84 8.56 -22.63
N TYR A 146 13.32 9.13 -23.73
CA TYR A 146 14.06 10.38 -23.74
C TYR A 146 13.12 11.53 -24.05
N VAL A 147 12.90 12.40 -23.08
CA VAL A 147 11.97 13.55 -23.17
C VAL A 147 12.77 14.84 -23.25
N TYR A 148 12.44 15.69 -24.21
CA TYR A 148 13.09 16.98 -24.44
C TYR A 148 12.15 18.15 -24.20
N ASN A 149 10.86 17.96 -24.48
CA ASN A 149 9.87 19.01 -24.31
C ASN A 149 8.49 18.42 -24.07
N VAL A 150 7.72 19.02 -23.18
CA VAL A 150 6.27 18.80 -23.08
C VAL A 150 5.59 20.16 -22.98
N GLU A 151 4.49 20.31 -23.70
CA GLU A 151 3.63 21.50 -23.71
C GLU A 151 2.19 21.05 -23.46
N ILE A 152 1.49 21.70 -22.54
CA ILE A 152 0.06 21.49 -22.29
C ILE A 152 -0.65 22.81 -22.53
N ALA A 153 -1.71 22.78 -23.34
CA ALA A 153 -2.60 23.92 -23.54
C ALA A 153 -4.06 23.52 -23.37
N MET A 154 -4.85 24.39 -22.75
CA MET A 154 -6.27 24.21 -22.51
C MET A 154 -7.05 25.46 -22.89
N VAL A 155 -8.28 25.27 -23.38
CA VAL A 155 -9.25 26.35 -23.63
C VAL A 155 -10.63 25.91 -23.13
N GLY A 156 -11.38 26.83 -22.54
CA GLY A 156 -12.70 26.55 -21.99
C GLY A 156 -13.55 27.80 -21.76
N ASP A 157 -14.75 27.62 -21.21
CA ASP A 157 -15.67 28.71 -20.90
C ASP A 157 -15.51 29.22 -19.47
N ARG A 158 -15.59 30.55 -19.29
CA ARG A 158 -15.63 31.20 -17.98
C ARG A 158 -17.06 31.20 -17.45
N ARG A 159 -17.22 31.08 -16.13
CA ARG A 159 -18.52 31.26 -15.48
C ARG A 159 -19.03 32.69 -15.74
N THR A 160 -20.21 32.83 -16.37
CA THR A 160 -20.90 34.14 -16.51
C THR A 160 -21.92 34.29 -15.39
N ASN A 161 -21.99 35.48 -14.78
CA ASN A 161 -22.81 35.79 -13.61
C ASN A 161 -24.32 35.55 -13.88
N ASP A 162 -24.91 34.51 -13.29
CA ASP A 162 -26.18 34.50 -12.54
C ASP A 162 -26.47 33.09 -11.96
N PRO A 163 -27.48 32.93 -11.09
CA PRO A 163 -27.45 33.15 -9.64
C PRO A 163 -26.83 31.95 -8.92
N GLN A 164 -26.58 32.10 -7.61
CA GLN A 164 -26.07 31.05 -6.71
C GLN A 164 -26.61 29.65 -7.05
N ILE A 165 -25.78 28.85 -7.72
CA ILE A 165 -25.87 27.40 -7.58
C ILE A 165 -25.43 27.15 -6.14
N HIS A 166 -26.42 26.94 -5.28
CA HIS A 166 -26.16 26.39 -3.97
C HIS A 166 -25.25 25.16 -4.16
N PRO A 167 -24.16 24.99 -3.37
CA PRO A 167 -23.60 23.65 -3.21
C PRO A 167 -24.78 22.72 -2.91
N PRO A 168 -24.81 21.47 -3.41
CA PRO A 168 -25.92 20.56 -3.10
C PRO A 168 -26.16 20.67 -1.59
N GLN A 169 -27.30 21.25 -1.25
CA GLN A 169 -27.73 21.32 0.13
C GLN A 169 -27.70 19.89 0.62
N LEU A 170 -27.08 19.74 1.79
CA LEU A 170 -26.76 18.50 2.47
C LEU A 170 -27.66 17.32 2.11
N GLN A 171 -27.05 16.14 1.97
CA GLN A 171 -27.68 14.83 2.19
C GLN A 171 -28.28 14.69 3.63
N GLU A 172 -28.73 15.77 4.26
CA GLU A 172 -29.34 15.79 5.59
C GLU A 172 -30.69 15.06 5.61
N ASP A 173 -31.37 14.93 4.46
CA ASP A 173 -32.67 14.23 4.36
C ASP A 173 -32.57 12.74 3.98
N LEU A 174 -31.41 12.25 3.51
CA LEU A 174 -31.23 10.84 3.10
C LEU A 174 -30.97 9.94 4.31
N TYR A 175 -30.20 10.42 5.28
CA TYR A 175 -29.74 9.64 6.40
C TYR A 175 -30.37 10.15 7.69
N GLN A 176 -31.18 9.31 8.34
CA GLN A 176 -31.47 9.54 9.75
C GLN A 176 -30.19 9.31 10.58
N PRO A 177 -29.86 10.19 11.53
CA PRO A 177 -28.70 10.01 12.40
C PRO A 177 -28.73 8.66 13.11
N LEU A 178 -27.60 7.95 13.12
CA LEU A 178 -27.45 6.70 13.85
C LEU A 178 -27.17 6.97 15.33
N ASP A 179 -27.80 6.19 16.20
CA ASP A 179 -27.52 6.23 17.63
C ASP A 179 -26.26 5.42 17.94
N ALA A 180 -25.17 6.14 18.20
CA ALA A 180 -23.88 5.52 18.48
C ALA A 180 -23.88 4.68 19.78
N ALA A 181 -24.78 4.97 20.73
CA ALA A 181 -24.88 4.21 21.98
C ALA A 181 -25.59 2.86 21.80
N LYS A 182 -26.37 2.71 20.71
CA LYS A 182 -27.11 1.48 20.38
C LYS A 182 -26.42 0.61 19.32
N HIS A 183 -25.23 1.00 18.89
CA HIS A 183 -24.49 0.28 17.84
C HIS A 183 -25.32 0.16 16.56
N GLU A 184 -25.95 1.25 16.14
CA GLU A 184 -26.82 1.24 14.95
C GLU A 184 -26.02 1.22 13.64
N THR A 185 -26.57 0.55 12.62
CA THR A 185 -26.17 0.62 11.21
C THR A 185 -27.40 0.51 10.31
N ARG A 186 -27.22 0.56 8.99
CA ARG A 186 -28.31 0.49 8.00
C ARG A 186 -28.19 -0.75 7.13
N LEU A 187 -29.32 -1.34 6.77
CA LEU A 187 -29.42 -2.43 5.79
C LEU A 187 -30.18 -1.98 4.55
N LEU A 188 -29.72 -2.44 3.39
CA LEU A 188 -30.28 -2.22 2.08
C LEU A 188 -31.11 -3.43 1.64
N SER A 189 -32.41 -3.28 1.48
CA SER A 189 -33.27 -4.29 0.86
C SER A 189 -33.35 -4.07 -0.65
N LEU A 190 -32.66 -4.90 -1.42
CA LEU A 190 -32.63 -4.87 -2.88
C LEU A 190 -33.87 -5.58 -3.45
N HIS A 191 -34.77 -4.82 -4.09
CA HIS A 191 -36.03 -5.33 -4.64
C HIS A 191 -35.82 -6.12 -5.93
N SER A 192 -36.71 -7.08 -6.18
CA SER A 192 -36.67 -7.86 -7.41
C SER A 192 -36.96 -7.02 -8.66
N GLY A 193 -36.37 -7.37 -9.80
CA GLY A 193 -36.64 -6.70 -11.07
C GLY A 193 -35.94 -7.35 -12.26
N SER A 194 -36.38 -7.02 -13.47
CA SER A 194 -35.78 -7.54 -14.71
C SER A 194 -34.47 -6.85 -15.05
N GLY A 195 -33.54 -7.54 -15.72
CA GLY A 195 -32.18 -7.09 -16.07
C GLY A 195 -32.04 -5.65 -16.59
N GLN A 196 -33.06 -5.15 -17.29
CA GLN A 196 -33.10 -3.84 -17.94
C GLN A 196 -33.74 -2.74 -17.07
N GLU A 197 -34.41 -3.09 -15.97
CA GLU A 197 -35.03 -2.11 -15.05
C GLU A 197 -33.98 -1.47 -14.13
N ALA A 198 -34.22 -0.22 -13.76
CA ALA A 198 -33.42 0.49 -12.77
C ALA A 198 -33.47 -0.22 -11.40
N LEU A 199 -32.35 -0.23 -10.67
CA LEU A 199 -32.27 -0.78 -9.33
C LEU A 199 -33.18 -0.02 -8.36
N ARG A 200 -33.93 -0.78 -7.55
CA ARG A 200 -34.81 -0.25 -6.50
C ARG A 200 -34.41 -0.88 -5.18
N CYS A 201 -34.23 -0.05 -4.17
CA CYS A 201 -33.89 -0.50 -2.83
C CYS A 201 -34.79 0.15 -1.78
N SER A 202 -34.84 -0.40 -0.57
CA SER A 202 -35.31 0.30 0.62
C SER A 202 -34.27 0.18 1.71
N MET A 203 -34.24 1.12 2.66
CA MET A 203 -33.25 1.14 3.73
C MET A 203 -33.94 1.02 5.08
N LYS A 204 -33.35 0.23 5.99
CA LYS A 204 -33.81 0.12 7.39
C LYS A 204 -32.64 0.30 8.35
N THR A 205 -32.86 1.02 9.44
CA THR A 205 -31.90 1.10 10.55
C THR A 205 -32.06 -0.11 11.46
N ILE A 206 -30.95 -0.69 11.89
CA ILE A 206 -30.89 -1.82 12.82
C ILE A 206 -29.84 -1.55 13.89
N SER A 207 -29.97 -2.19 15.06
CA SER A 207 -28.85 -2.34 15.98
C SER A 207 -28.02 -3.54 15.55
N VAL A 208 -26.70 -3.37 15.41
CA VAL A 208 -25.80 -4.48 15.09
C VAL A 208 -25.84 -5.53 16.20
N ASP A 209 -26.06 -5.15 17.46
CA ASP A 209 -26.08 -6.06 18.61
C ASP A 209 -27.38 -6.83 18.83
N ASP A 210 -28.45 -6.39 18.20
CA ASP A 210 -29.73 -7.07 18.30
C ASP A 210 -29.83 -8.24 17.31
N SER A 211 -29.86 -9.46 17.85
CA SER A 211 -30.03 -10.69 17.06
C SER A 211 -31.47 -10.93 16.58
N SER A 212 -32.42 -10.04 16.90
CA SER A 212 -33.82 -10.15 16.49
C SER A 212 -34.09 -9.64 15.07
N HIS A 213 -33.12 -8.94 14.46
CA HIS A 213 -33.23 -8.46 13.09
C HIS A 213 -33.13 -9.60 12.06
N GLU A 214 -33.76 -9.39 10.91
CA GLU A 214 -33.67 -10.33 9.77
C GLU A 214 -32.22 -10.51 9.31
N ASP A 215 -31.91 -11.74 8.90
CA ASP A 215 -30.64 -12.09 8.27
C ASP A 215 -30.29 -11.17 7.10
N TYR A 216 -29.01 -10.83 6.97
CA TYR A 216 -28.48 -10.03 5.88
C TYR A 216 -27.15 -10.57 5.39
N GLU A 217 -26.81 -10.25 4.15
CA GLU A 217 -25.51 -10.56 3.56
C GLU A 217 -24.68 -9.28 3.45
N ALA A 218 -23.37 -9.36 3.67
CA ALA A 218 -22.49 -8.19 3.50
C ALA A 218 -21.78 -8.26 2.15
N LEU A 219 -21.73 -7.14 1.44
CA LEU A 219 -21.04 -7.04 0.16
C LEU A 219 -19.61 -6.54 0.36
N SER A 220 -18.69 -7.17 -0.35
CA SER A 220 -17.26 -6.89 -0.36
C SER A 220 -16.83 -6.69 -1.82
N TYR A 221 -16.62 -5.45 -2.24
CA TYR A 221 -16.44 -5.10 -3.65
C TYR A 221 -15.45 -3.95 -3.80
N CYS A 222 -14.76 -3.84 -4.93
CA CYS A 222 -13.79 -2.78 -5.16
C CYS A 222 -14.49 -1.46 -5.49
N TRP A 223 -14.20 -0.39 -4.77
CA TRP A 223 -14.81 0.93 -5.03
C TRP A 223 -14.42 1.51 -6.41
N GLY A 224 -13.39 0.96 -7.06
CA GLY A 224 -12.85 1.46 -8.34
C GLY A 224 -12.14 2.81 -8.19
N ALA A 225 -11.50 3.29 -9.25
CA ALA A 225 -11.13 4.71 -9.30
C ALA A 225 -12.41 5.54 -9.37
N ASP A 226 -12.49 6.55 -8.50
CA ASP A 226 -13.70 7.32 -8.20
C ASP A 226 -14.27 7.97 -9.46
N THR A 227 -15.23 7.28 -10.10
CA THR A 227 -15.94 7.78 -11.28
C THR A 227 -17.31 8.24 -10.80
N ARG A 228 -17.38 9.44 -10.23
CA ARG A 228 -18.64 10.17 -10.04
C ARG A 228 -19.43 10.32 -11.36
N ASP A 229 -18.79 10.10 -12.51
CA ASP A 229 -19.40 10.06 -13.85
C ASP A 229 -19.91 8.67 -14.28
N SER A 230 -19.80 7.64 -13.43
CA SER A 230 -20.48 6.33 -13.59
C SER A 230 -21.53 6.11 -12.50
N SER A 231 -22.02 7.20 -11.90
CA SER A 231 -23.07 7.18 -10.90
C SER A 231 -24.35 6.60 -11.48
N VAL A 232 -24.68 5.38 -11.11
CA VAL A 232 -26.02 4.87 -11.37
C VAL A 232 -26.91 5.21 -10.19
N HIS A 233 -28.12 5.66 -10.49
CA HIS A 233 -29.09 6.11 -9.51
C HIS A 233 -29.83 4.90 -8.95
N VAL A 234 -29.67 4.64 -7.66
CA VAL A 234 -30.54 3.70 -6.95
C VAL A 234 -31.72 4.50 -6.40
N ARG A 235 -32.94 4.13 -6.81
CA ARG A 235 -34.16 4.69 -6.19
C ARG A 235 -34.38 4.02 -4.84
N TYR A 236 -34.45 4.80 -3.77
CA TYR A 236 -34.76 4.30 -2.43
C TYR A 236 -35.96 4.96 -1.79
N GLN A 237 -36.64 4.21 -0.92
CA GLN A 237 -37.76 4.65 -0.10
C GLN A 237 -37.36 4.64 1.38
N LEU A 238 -37.55 5.77 2.08
CA LEU A 238 -37.41 5.87 3.53
C LEU A 238 -38.70 5.42 4.22
N SER A 239 -38.59 4.55 5.22
CA SER A 239 -39.66 4.31 6.18
C SER A 239 -39.63 5.41 7.24
N SER A 240 -40.17 6.60 6.93
CA SER A 240 -40.34 7.61 7.99
C SER A 240 -41.55 7.24 8.85
N ILE A 241 -41.40 7.35 10.17
CA ILE A 241 -42.49 7.12 11.14
C ILE A 241 -43.67 8.12 10.97
N ASN A 242 -43.51 9.17 10.14
CA ASN A 242 -44.52 10.21 9.93
C ASN A 242 -45.12 10.26 8.49
N SER A 243 -45.01 9.18 7.70
CA SER A 243 -45.33 9.20 6.25
C SER A 243 -46.78 8.85 5.87
N GLU A 244 -47.76 8.96 6.77
CA GLU A 244 -49.16 8.69 6.37
C GLU A 244 -49.77 9.79 5.48
N GLU A 245 -49.23 11.02 5.49
CA GLU A 245 -49.82 12.16 4.75
C GLU A 245 -49.07 12.57 3.46
N ARG A 246 -47.85 12.06 3.22
CA ARG A 246 -47.09 12.31 2.00
C ARG A 246 -46.76 10.95 1.38
N GLY A 247 -47.24 10.70 0.17
CA GLY A 247 -46.98 9.45 -0.56
C GLY A 247 -45.49 9.09 -0.65
N PRO A 248 -45.14 7.87 -1.11
CA PRO A 248 -43.76 7.37 -1.05
C PRO A 248 -42.78 8.31 -1.77
N MET A 249 -41.88 8.93 -0.99
CA MET A 249 -40.82 9.77 -1.52
C MET A 249 -39.66 8.88 -1.96
N PHE A 250 -39.38 8.92 -3.26
CA PHE A 250 -38.22 8.25 -3.83
C PHE A 250 -37.08 9.22 -3.94
N HIS A 251 -35.92 8.79 -3.49
CA HIS A 251 -34.69 9.54 -3.59
C HIS A 251 -33.69 8.75 -4.43
N GLU A 252 -32.73 9.44 -5.02
CA GLU A 252 -31.70 8.81 -5.84
C GLU A 252 -30.32 8.95 -5.20
N VAL A 253 -29.60 7.84 -5.07
CA VAL A 253 -28.21 7.81 -4.61
C VAL A 253 -27.30 7.41 -5.76
N SER A 254 -26.24 8.19 -5.95
CA SER A 254 -25.12 7.89 -6.83
C SER A 254 -24.23 6.81 -6.22
N ILE A 255 -24.00 5.72 -6.96
CA ILE A 255 -23.08 4.65 -6.55
C ILE A 255 -22.03 4.37 -7.63
N ASN A 256 -20.86 3.86 -7.23
CA ASN A 256 -19.82 3.50 -8.18
C ASN A 256 -20.23 2.29 -9.05
N LYS A 257 -19.60 2.18 -10.22
CA LYS A 257 -19.89 1.13 -11.21
C LYS A 257 -19.77 -0.28 -10.66
N SER A 258 -18.77 -0.55 -9.83
CA SER A 258 -18.57 -1.90 -9.27
C SER A 258 -19.72 -2.31 -8.36
N LEU A 259 -20.20 -1.40 -7.49
CA LEU A 259 -21.37 -1.63 -6.67
C LEU A 259 -22.61 -1.82 -7.52
N HIS A 260 -22.81 -1.00 -8.55
CA HIS A 260 -23.95 -1.13 -9.43
C HIS A 260 -23.97 -2.49 -10.15
N GLU A 261 -22.84 -2.93 -10.69
CA GLU A 261 -22.69 -4.24 -11.33
C GLU A 261 -22.96 -5.38 -10.33
N ALA A 262 -22.42 -5.28 -9.11
CA ALA A 262 -22.66 -6.25 -8.06
C ALA A 262 -24.15 -6.32 -7.69
N LEU A 263 -24.80 -5.18 -7.43
CA LEU A 263 -26.24 -5.14 -7.11
C LEU A 263 -27.10 -5.64 -8.27
N THR A 264 -26.76 -5.30 -9.51
CA THR A 264 -27.45 -5.81 -10.71
C THR A 264 -27.36 -7.32 -10.81
N HIS A 265 -26.18 -7.88 -10.53
CA HIS A 265 -25.96 -9.32 -10.54
C HIS A 265 -26.67 -10.03 -9.38
N LEU A 266 -26.68 -9.42 -8.19
CA LEU A 266 -27.29 -9.99 -6.98
C LEU A 266 -28.80 -9.78 -6.90
N ARG A 267 -29.38 -8.95 -7.77
CA ARG A 267 -30.81 -8.62 -7.79
C ARG A 267 -31.65 -9.87 -8.03
N PRO A 268 -32.62 -10.18 -7.15
CA PRO A 268 -33.58 -11.24 -7.41
C PRO A 268 -34.37 -10.99 -8.70
N ALA A 269 -34.55 -12.00 -9.54
CA ALA A 269 -35.39 -11.86 -10.74
C ALA A 269 -36.89 -11.71 -10.37
N SER A 270 -37.30 -12.34 -9.27
CA SER A 270 -38.64 -12.27 -8.68
C SER A 270 -38.56 -12.68 -7.20
N GLY A 271 -39.62 -12.43 -6.43
CA GLY A 271 -39.70 -12.83 -5.02
C GLY A 271 -39.35 -11.71 -4.02
N PRO A 272 -39.11 -12.06 -2.74
CA PRO A 272 -38.87 -11.06 -1.70
C PRO A 272 -37.55 -10.30 -1.91
N PRO A 273 -37.45 -9.05 -1.41
CA PRO A 273 -36.22 -8.28 -1.46
C PRO A 273 -35.05 -8.98 -0.76
N ARG A 274 -33.84 -8.78 -1.28
CA ARG A 274 -32.60 -9.31 -0.71
C ARG A 274 -31.99 -8.30 0.26
N SER A 275 -31.81 -8.68 1.53
CA SER A 275 -31.22 -7.83 2.57
C SER A 275 -29.69 -7.83 2.49
N LEU A 276 -29.09 -6.68 2.22
CA LEU A 276 -27.66 -6.49 1.99
C LEU A 276 -27.09 -5.38 2.88
N TRP A 277 -25.83 -5.48 3.25
CA TRP A 277 -25.04 -4.36 3.76
C TRP A 277 -23.96 -4.01 2.75
N ALA A 278 -23.89 -2.74 2.33
CA ALA A 278 -22.86 -2.22 1.45
C ALA A 278 -22.40 -0.84 1.96
N ASP A 279 -21.14 -0.76 2.37
CA ASP A 279 -20.50 0.41 2.97
C ASP A 279 -20.81 1.76 2.29
N ALA A 280 -20.74 1.84 0.95
CA ALA A 280 -20.96 3.10 0.22
C ALA A 280 -22.39 3.64 0.32
N ILE A 281 -23.37 2.80 0.68
CA ILE A 281 -24.78 3.20 0.83
C ILE A 281 -25.20 3.19 2.30
N CYS A 282 -24.79 2.19 3.07
CA CYS A 282 -25.22 2.01 4.46
C CYS A 282 -24.57 3.01 5.42
N ILE A 283 -23.40 3.56 5.05
CA ILE A 283 -22.68 4.58 5.81
C ILE A 283 -22.86 5.94 5.12
N ASN A 284 -23.18 6.97 5.89
CA ASN A 284 -23.16 8.34 5.42
C ASN A 284 -21.71 8.79 5.20
N GLN A 285 -21.24 8.66 3.96
CA GLN A 285 -19.85 8.98 3.59
C GLN A 285 -19.50 10.46 3.75
N ALA A 286 -20.50 11.35 3.80
CA ALA A 286 -20.31 12.79 4.00
C ALA A 286 -20.17 13.18 5.48
N ASP A 287 -20.70 12.37 6.41
CA ASP A 287 -20.52 12.59 7.84
C ASP A 287 -19.26 11.88 8.33
N THR A 288 -18.21 12.66 8.56
CA THR A 288 -16.90 12.16 9.00
C THR A 288 -16.97 11.51 10.38
N LYS A 289 -17.88 11.95 11.27
CA LYS A 289 -18.08 11.34 12.59
C LYS A 289 -18.80 10.01 12.45
N GLU A 290 -19.88 9.95 11.67
CA GLU A 290 -20.56 8.69 11.38
C GLU A 290 -19.61 7.69 10.72
N ARG A 291 -18.83 8.12 9.71
CA ARG A 291 -17.84 7.27 9.04
C ARG A 291 -16.80 6.72 10.01
N SER A 292 -16.20 7.58 10.84
CA SER A 292 -15.23 7.17 11.86
C SER A 292 -15.84 6.10 12.78
N TYR A 293 -17.08 6.32 13.20
CA TYR A 293 -17.80 5.40 14.08
C TYR A 293 -18.18 4.07 13.40
N GLN A 294 -18.76 4.09 12.19
CA GLN A 294 -19.14 2.87 11.46
C GLN A 294 -17.92 2.01 11.13
N VAL A 295 -16.77 2.62 10.84
CA VAL A 295 -15.50 1.90 10.66
C VAL A 295 -15.11 1.08 11.89
N THR A 296 -15.34 1.61 13.10
CA THR A 296 -15.11 0.82 14.33
C THR A 296 -16.07 -0.36 14.48
N GLN A 297 -17.23 -0.32 13.82
CA GLN A 297 -18.25 -1.38 13.87
C GLN A 297 -18.17 -2.40 12.74
N MET A 298 -17.43 -2.11 11.65
CA MET A 298 -17.26 -3.03 10.51
C MET A 298 -16.93 -4.48 10.92
N PRO A 299 -16.07 -4.74 11.93
CA PRO A 299 -15.81 -6.11 12.38
C PRO A 299 -17.09 -6.86 12.79
N SER A 300 -17.94 -6.20 13.57
CA SER A 300 -19.21 -6.74 14.07
C SER A 300 -20.23 -6.89 12.93
N ILE A 301 -20.29 -5.92 12.02
CA ILE A 301 -21.20 -5.93 10.86
C ILE A 301 -20.88 -7.10 9.92
N TYR A 302 -19.62 -7.29 9.52
CA TYR A 302 -19.23 -8.44 8.70
C TYR A 302 -19.37 -9.76 9.46
N GLY A 303 -19.06 -9.76 10.77
CA GLY A 303 -19.17 -10.93 11.65
C GLY A 303 -20.59 -11.41 11.95
N LYS A 304 -21.59 -10.54 11.80
CA LYS A 304 -23.00 -10.89 12.01
C LYS A 304 -23.77 -11.18 10.72
N ALA A 305 -23.24 -10.81 9.57
CA ALA A 305 -23.81 -11.18 8.29
C ALA A 305 -23.86 -12.71 8.12
N THR A 306 -24.92 -13.21 7.49
CA THR A 306 -25.08 -14.64 7.19
C THR A 306 -23.94 -15.16 6.32
N ARG A 307 -23.52 -14.34 5.34
CA ARG A 307 -22.32 -14.54 4.53
C ARG A 307 -21.81 -13.22 3.96
N VAL A 308 -20.54 -13.23 3.56
CA VAL A 308 -19.90 -12.15 2.83
C VAL A 308 -19.79 -12.53 1.35
N ILE A 309 -20.24 -11.63 0.49
CA ILE A 309 -20.20 -11.79 -0.97
C ILE A 309 -19.04 -10.94 -1.49
N ILE A 310 -17.99 -11.59 -1.95
CA ILE A 310 -16.82 -10.95 -2.55
C ILE A 310 -17.07 -10.82 -4.06
N TRP A 311 -17.20 -9.59 -4.56
CA TRP A 311 -17.41 -9.30 -5.98
C TRP A 311 -16.10 -8.87 -6.65
N LEU A 312 -15.60 -9.70 -7.59
CA LEU A 312 -14.38 -9.43 -8.36
C LEU A 312 -14.63 -8.71 -9.70
N GLY A 313 -15.90 -8.44 -10.04
CA GLY A 313 -16.30 -7.79 -11.28
C GLY A 313 -16.84 -8.77 -12.33
N PRO A 314 -17.05 -8.29 -13.58
CA PRO A 314 -17.64 -9.08 -14.64
C PRO A 314 -16.69 -10.20 -15.13
N SER A 315 -17.30 -11.22 -15.75
CA SER A 315 -16.58 -12.34 -16.37
C SER A 315 -15.84 -11.89 -17.63
N SER A 316 -14.69 -12.52 -17.90
CA SER A 316 -13.95 -12.46 -19.16
C SER A 316 -13.44 -13.86 -19.48
N PRO A 317 -13.04 -14.18 -20.73
CA PRO A 317 -12.53 -15.52 -21.06
C PRO A 317 -11.39 -15.98 -20.14
N MET A 318 -10.48 -15.07 -19.79
CA MET A 318 -9.36 -15.36 -18.89
C MET A 318 -9.79 -15.54 -17.43
N ARG A 319 -10.70 -14.68 -16.95
CA ARG A 319 -11.26 -14.81 -15.59
C ARG A 319 -12.06 -16.11 -15.45
N ARG A 320 -12.79 -16.51 -16.50
CA ARG A 320 -13.53 -17.78 -16.57
C ARG A 320 -12.60 -18.97 -16.50
N ASP A 321 -11.52 -19.02 -17.31
CA ASP A 321 -10.49 -20.07 -17.21
C ASP A 321 -9.91 -20.19 -15.79
N CYS A 322 -9.68 -19.06 -15.12
CA CYS A 322 -9.19 -19.06 -13.75
C CYS A 322 -10.23 -19.62 -12.77
N PHE A 323 -11.49 -19.22 -12.88
CA PHE A 323 -12.57 -19.68 -12.01
C PHE A 323 -12.92 -21.15 -12.24
N ASP A 324 -12.91 -21.63 -13.48
CA ASP A 324 -13.13 -23.04 -13.81
C ASP A 324 -12.09 -23.94 -13.12
N LYS A 325 -10.83 -23.49 -13.05
CA LYS A 325 -9.75 -24.19 -12.34
C LYS A 325 -9.97 -24.21 -10.82
N VAL A 326 -10.37 -23.08 -10.23
CA VAL A 326 -10.69 -23.04 -8.79
C VAL A 326 -11.90 -23.93 -8.48
N GLN A 327 -12.92 -23.91 -9.33
CA GLN A 327 -14.12 -24.72 -9.17
C GLN A 327 -13.83 -26.21 -9.30
N ALA A 328 -12.92 -26.62 -10.19
CA ALA A 328 -12.46 -28.01 -10.28
C ALA A 328 -11.79 -28.48 -8.97
N ILE A 329 -11.10 -27.59 -8.26
CA ILE A 329 -10.55 -27.89 -6.93
C ILE A 329 -11.68 -27.96 -5.89
N GLU A 330 -12.62 -27.00 -5.92
CA GLU A 330 -13.79 -26.97 -5.03
C GLU A 330 -14.66 -28.23 -5.12
N GLU A 331 -14.95 -28.71 -6.34
CA GLU A 331 -15.74 -29.91 -6.56
C GLU A 331 -15.10 -31.14 -5.93
N ARG A 332 -13.76 -31.20 -5.90
CA ARG A 332 -13.03 -32.29 -5.24
C ARG A 332 -13.13 -32.20 -3.70
N PHE A 333 -13.13 -30.99 -3.14
CA PHE A 333 -13.41 -30.78 -1.71
C PHE A 333 -14.85 -31.23 -1.32
N ARG A 334 -15.82 -31.15 -2.24
CA ARG A 334 -17.22 -31.52 -1.97
C ARG A 334 -17.51 -33.02 -2.01
N ARG A 335 -16.60 -33.86 -2.53
CA ARG A 335 -16.79 -35.32 -2.62
C ARG A 335 -16.77 -36.05 -1.27
N GLU A 336 -16.55 -35.34 -0.16
CA GLU A 336 -16.89 -35.81 1.19
C GLU A 336 -18.22 -35.17 1.65
N ASP A 337 -19.29 -35.94 1.49
CA ASP A 337 -20.72 -35.87 1.90
C ASP A 337 -21.33 -34.68 2.71
N ASN A 338 -20.81 -33.45 2.65
CA ASN A 338 -21.51 -32.29 3.21
C ASN A 338 -21.12 -30.95 2.53
N PRO A 339 -21.98 -30.39 1.65
CA PRO A 339 -21.72 -29.14 0.92
C PRO A 339 -21.74 -27.86 1.79
N SER A 340 -22.05 -27.96 3.08
CA SER A 340 -22.08 -26.83 4.05
C SER A 340 -21.01 -26.94 5.14
N ARG A 341 -20.09 -27.91 5.03
CA ARG A 341 -19.12 -28.21 6.08
C ARG A 341 -17.91 -27.27 6.00
N VAL A 342 -17.59 -26.65 7.13
CA VAL A 342 -16.31 -25.97 7.35
C VAL A 342 -15.25 -27.06 7.55
N TYR A 343 -14.28 -27.16 6.62
CA TYR A 343 -13.21 -28.16 6.68
C TYR A 343 -12.24 -27.85 7.84
N THR A 344 -11.86 -28.88 8.60
CA THR A 344 -10.84 -28.75 9.65
C THR A 344 -9.44 -28.64 9.05
N LEU A 345 -8.48 -28.08 9.81
CA LEU A 345 -7.07 -27.96 9.39
C LEU A 345 -6.50 -29.30 8.91
N LYS A 346 -6.74 -30.38 9.66
CA LYS A 346 -6.26 -31.73 9.34
C LYS A 346 -6.88 -32.31 8.07
N GLU A 347 -8.10 -31.90 7.70
CA GLU A 347 -8.76 -32.34 6.46
C GLU A 347 -8.21 -31.57 5.26
N ILE A 348 -7.99 -30.26 5.42
CA ILE A 348 -7.30 -29.43 4.42
C ILE A 348 -5.87 -29.95 4.20
N GLU A 349 -5.15 -30.33 5.26
CA GLU A 349 -3.78 -30.87 5.19
C GLU A 349 -3.71 -32.27 4.54
N ARG A 350 -4.68 -33.16 4.82
CA ARG A 350 -4.76 -34.48 4.15
C ARG A 350 -5.02 -34.36 2.66
N VAL A 351 -5.88 -33.43 2.27
CA VAL A 351 -6.15 -33.14 0.84
C VAL A 351 -4.98 -32.39 0.19
N GLU A 352 -4.22 -31.59 0.94
CA GLU A 352 -2.99 -30.96 0.46
C GLU A 352 -1.92 -31.99 0.08
N ASP A 353 -1.82 -33.13 0.78
CA ASP A 353 -0.94 -34.25 0.40
C ASP A 353 -1.49 -35.05 -0.80
N ASP A 354 -2.81 -35.17 -0.97
CA ASP A 354 -3.41 -35.84 -2.15
C ASP A 354 -3.35 -34.99 -3.44
N LEU A 355 -3.42 -33.65 -3.32
CA LEU A 355 -3.19 -32.71 -4.44
C LEU A 355 -1.78 -32.82 -5.03
N VAL A 356 -0.82 -33.35 -4.26
CA VAL A 356 0.59 -33.54 -4.66
C VAL A 356 0.79 -34.77 -5.56
N THR A 357 -0.16 -35.72 -5.60
CA THR A 357 0.06 -37.00 -6.30
C THR A 357 -0.70 -37.17 -7.62
N SER A 358 -1.79 -36.44 -7.88
CA SER A 358 -2.56 -36.59 -9.13
C SER A 358 -2.98 -35.27 -9.82
N GLU A 359 -2.19 -34.86 -10.81
CA GLU A 359 -2.70 -34.25 -12.06
C GLU A 359 -3.10 -32.76 -12.11
N MET A 360 -2.42 -31.83 -11.42
CA MET A 360 -2.17 -30.53 -12.10
C MET A 360 -0.83 -30.63 -12.81
N PRO A 361 -0.79 -30.72 -14.15
CA PRO A 361 0.46 -30.66 -14.88
C PRO A 361 1.26 -29.44 -14.43
N LEU A 362 2.56 -29.59 -14.28
CA LEU A 362 3.45 -28.50 -13.86
C LEU A 362 3.21 -27.23 -14.69
N GLU A 363 2.87 -27.39 -15.98
CA GLU A 363 2.49 -26.32 -16.91
C GLU A 363 1.27 -25.48 -16.45
N VAL A 364 0.25 -26.13 -15.87
CA VAL A 364 -0.93 -25.44 -15.33
C VAL A 364 -0.57 -24.70 -14.05
N LEU A 365 0.22 -25.31 -13.16
CA LEU A 365 0.72 -24.67 -11.94
C LEU A 365 1.65 -23.49 -12.20
N MET A 366 2.45 -23.56 -13.27
CA MET A 366 3.34 -22.47 -13.69
C MET A 366 2.59 -21.31 -14.36
N SER A 367 1.56 -21.60 -15.16
CA SER A 367 0.81 -20.58 -15.90
C SER A 367 -0.34 -19.94 -15.10
N PHE A 368 -0.92 -20.65 -14.13
CA PHE A 368 -2.08 -20.17 -13.38
C PHE A 368 -1.80 -18.88 -12.58
N PRO A 369 -0.71 -18.76 -11.80
CA PRO A 369 -0.43 -17.52 -11.06
C PRO A 369 -0.23 -16.31 -11.97
N ILE A 370 0.30 -16.52 -13.17
CA ILE A 370 0.50 -15.49 -14.19
C ILE A 370 -0.87 -15.03 -14.72
N LYS A 371 -1.72 -15.96 -15.17
CA LYS A 371 -3.09 -15.65 -15.65
C LYS A 371 -3.94 -14.99 -14.57
N TRP A 372 -3.86 -15.50 -13.34
CA TRP A 372 -4.56 -14.92 -12.20
C TRP A 372 -4.15 -13.46 -11.96
N ARG A 373 -2.84 -13.17 -12.04
CA ARG A 373 -2.34 -11.79 -11.91
C ARG A 373 -2.81 -10.90 -13.05
N GLN A 374 -2.83 -11.42 -14.28
CA GLN A 374 -3.33 -10.73 -15.46
C GLN A 374 -4.85 -10.44 -15.41
N CYS A 375 -5.60 -11.13 -14.54
CA CYS A 375 -7.01 -10.79 -14.31
C CYS A 375 -7.21 -9.47 -13.56
N GLU A 376 -6.14 -8.91 -12.97
CA GLU A 376 -6.10 -7.63 -12.28
C GLU A 376 -7.21 -7.47 -11.24
N PHE A 377 -7.39 -8.49 -10.40
CA PHE A 377 -8.35 -8.46 -9.31
C PHE A 377 -7.90 -7.46 -8.23
N GLU A 378 -8.24 -6.18 -8.40
CA GLU A 378 -7.88 -5.11 -7.46
C GLU A 378 -8.41 -5.35 -6.04
N TRP A 379 -9.46 -6.16 -5.89
CA TRP A 379 -9.97 -6.58 -4.57
C TRP A 379 -8.87 -7.16 -3.68
N PHE A 380 -8.02 -8.09 -4.18
CA PHE A 380 -6.93 -8.70 -3.41
C PHE A 380 -5.82 -7.72 -3.03
N ARG A 381 -5.84 -6.51 -3.55
CA ARG A 381 -4.86 -5.47 -3.27
C ARG A 381 -5.36 -4.50 -2.20
N ARG A 382 -6.60 -4.57 -1.74
CA ARG A 382 -7.15 -3.58 -0.79
C ARG A 382 -6.86 -3.96 0.65
N THR A 383 -6.75 -2.97 1.53
CA THR A 383 -6.50 -3.19 2.96
C THR A 383 -7.78 -3.61 3.70
N TRP A 384 -8.90 -2.94 3.43
CA TRP A 384 -10.20 -3.21 4.08
C TRP A 384 -10.68 -4.65 3.91
N VAL A 385 -10.42 -5.26 2.76
CA VAL A 385 -10.92 -6.61 2.45
C VAL A 385 -10.41 -7.68 3.41
N LEU A 386 -9.32 -7.41 4.14
CA LEU A 386 -8.86 -8.28 5.21
C LEU A 386 -9.89 -8.38 6.33
N GLN A 387 -10.47 -7.26 6.78
CA GLN A 387 -11.53 -7.30 7.78
C GLN A 387 -12.78 -8.00 7.24
N GLU A 388 -13.13 -7.70 6.00
CA GLU A 388 -14.34 -8.20 5.35
C GLU A 388 -14.32 -9.73 5.25
N VAL A 389 -13.16 -10.31 4.90
CA VAL A 389 -13.00 -11.76 4.81
C VAL A 389 -12.72 -12.42 6.16
N ALA A 390 -11.91 -11.81 7.03
CA ALA A 390 -11.51 -12.42 8.29
C ALA A 390 -12.65 -12.50 9.32
N ASN A 391 -13.60 -11.56 9.26
CA ASN A 391 -14.78 -11.58 10.12
C ASN A 391 -15.94 -12.40 9.53
N ALA A 392 -15.88 -12.77 8.25
CA ALA A 392 -16.97 -13.48 7.59
C ALA A 392 -17.28 -14.82 8.27
N ARG A 393 -18.56 -15.07 8.62
CA ARG A 393 -19.01 -16.41 9.05
C ARG A 393 -18.82 -17.43 7.94
N THR A 394 -19.18 -17.04 6.72
CA THR A 394 -18.89 -17.74 5.47
C THR A 394 -18.66 -16.70 4.38
N ALA A 395 -17.81 -17.01 3.39
CA ALA A 395 -17.51 -16.09 2.28
C ALA A 395 -17.56 -16.81 0.94
N ILE A 396 -18.23 -16.18 -0.03
CA ILE A 396 -18.30 -16.62 -1.43
C ILE A 396 -17.62 -15.57 -2.30
N VAL A 397 -16.92 -16.03 -3.35
CA VAL A 397 -16.22 -15.17 -4.31
C VAL A 397 -16.89 -15.30 -5.66
N CYS A 398 -17.41 -14.18 -6.15
CA CYS A 398 -18.18 -14.06 -7.38
C CYS A 398 -17.39 -13.31 -8.45
N CYS A 399 -17.43 -13.79 -9.68
CA CYS A 399 -16.90 -13.14 -10.87
C CYS A 399 -17.83 -13.38 -12.06
N GLY A 400 -18.58 -12.36 -12.46
CA GLY A 400 -19.69 -12.53 -13.39
C GLY A 400 -20.70 -13.56 -12.88
N ASP A 401 -21.02 -14.56 -13.70
CA ASP A 401 -21.94 -15.67 -13.42
C ASP A 401 -21.34 -16.82 -12.61
N GLN A 402 -20.04 -16.79 -12.30
CA GLN A 402 -19.36 -17.84 -11.54
C GLN A 402 -19.19 -17.46 -10.08
N ALA A 403 -19.32 -18.45 -9.21
CA ALA A 403 -19.08 -18.33 -7.79
C ALA A 403 -18.29 -19.53 -7.27
N VAL A 404 -17.33 -19.27 -6.39
CA VAL A 404 -16.52 -20.28 -5.68
C VAL A 404 -16.40 -19.89 -4.21
N SER A 405 -16.20 -20.86 -3.32
CA SER A 405 -16.01 -20.57 -1.90
C SER A 405 -14.62 -19.96 -1.62
N TRP A 406 -14.54 -19.05 -0.64
CA TRP A 406 -13.26 -18.48 -0.19
C TRP A 406 -12.23 -19.54 0.27
N PRO A 407 -12.62 -20.62 0.99
CA PRO A 407 -11.72 -21.71 1.31
C PRO A 407 -11.04 -22.35 0.09
N ALA A 408 -11.72 -22.47 -1.04
CA ALA A 408 -11.13 -23.05 -2.25
C ALA A 408 -9.98 -22.18 -2.81
N ILE A 409 -10.17 -20.85 -2.88
CA ILE A 409 -9.12 -19.91 -3.29
C ILE A 409 -7.95 -19.93 -2.29
N SER A 410 -8.25 -19.93 -0.99
CA SER A 410 -7.24 -19.98 0.07
C SER A 410 -6.39 -21.25 0.00
N ALA A 411 -7.01 -22.41 -0.22
CA ALA A 411 -6.32 -23.68 -0.35
C ALA A 411 -5.38 -23.70 -1.56
N LEU A 412 -5.85 -23.22 -2.72
CA LEU A 412 -5.03 -23.10 -3.92
C LEU A 412 -3.82 -22.16 -3.70
N ALA A 413 -4.02 -21.01 -3.07
CA ALA A 413 -2.92 -20.09 -2.75
C ALA A 413 -1.87 -20.71 -1.82
N ARG A 414 -2.30 -21.50 -0.82
CA ARG A 414 -1.39 -22.20 0.10
C ARG A 414 -0.58 -23.28 -0.61
N HIS A 415 -1.24 -24.05 -1.48
CA HIS A 415 -0.60 -25.08 -2.28
C HIS A 415 0.50 -24.50 -3.19
N ILE A 416 0.18 -23.45 -3.96
CA ILE A 416 1.15 -22.76 -4.84
C ILE A 416 2.37 -22.28 -4.06
N ARG A 417 2.16 -21.74 -2.85
CA ARG A 417 3.24 -21.20 -2.00
C ARG A 417 4.17 -22.28 -1.43
N ARG A 418 3.63 -23.44 -1.04
CA ARG A 418 4.41 -24.55 -0.45
C ARG A 418 5.18 -25.36 -1.48
N HIS A 419 4.81 -25.27 -2.76
CA HIS A 419 5.45 -26.05 -3.81
C HIS A 419 6.90 -25.57 -4.06
N LYS A 420 7.88 -26.40 -3.67
CA LYS A 420 9.32 -26.08 -3.62
C LYS A 420 9.93 -25.53 -4.92
N ARG A 421 9.39 -25.90 -6.09
CA ARG A 421 9.82 -25.37 -7.40
C ARG A 421 9.19 -24.01 -7.76
N LEU A 422 8.04 -23.67 -7.18
CA LEU A 422 7.31 -22.43 -7.45
C LEU A 422 7.69 -21.32 -6.47
N SER A 423 8.06 -21.67 -5.23
CA SER A 423 8.41 -20.72 -4.17
C SER A 423 9.65 -19.86 -4.49
N GLY A 424 10.59 -20.37 -5.29
CA GLY A 424 11.78 -19.62 -5.74
C GLY A 424 11.57 -18.79 -7.02
N LEU A 425 10.67 -19.24 -7.91
CA LEU A 425 10.44 -18.63 -9.24
C LEU A 425 9.28 -17.62 -9.25
N LEU A 426 8.33 -17.75 -8.31
CA LEU A 426 7.12 -16.93 -8.22
C LEU A 426 7.05 -16.32 -6.81
N LEU A 427 7.89 -15.32 -6.55
CA LEU A 427 7.96 -14.53 -5.31
C LEU A 427 6.61 -13.91 -4.84
N PHE A 428 5.53 -14.08 -5.62
CA PHE A 428 4.20 -13.60 -5.31
C PHE A 428 3.18 -14.67 -5.69
N GLY A 429 2.51 -15.25 -4.69
CA GLY A 429 1.35 -16.14 -4.89
C GLY A 429 0.18 -15.41 -5.56
N ILE A 430 -0.95 -16.10 -5.73
CA ILE A 430 -2.17 -15.53 -6.33
C ILE A 430 -2.85 -14.44 -5.47
N MET A 431 -2.41 -14.30 -4.23
CA MET A 431 -2.79 -13.25 -3.29
C MET A 431 -1.58 -12.85 -2.43
N PRO A 432 -1.54 -11.63 -1.88
CA PRO A 432 -0.52 -11.21 -0.92
C PRO A 432 -0.36 -12.19 0.25
N SER A 433 0.85 -12.31 0.80
CA SER A 433 1.19 -13.28 1.86
C SER A 433 0.31 -13.13 3.10
N ILE A 434 -0.08 -11.91 3.45
CA ILE A 434 -0.90 -11.66 4.64
C ILE A 434 -2.23 -12.43 4.63
N PHE A 435 -2.85 -12.65 3.45
CA PHE A 435 -4.07 -13.46 3.36
C PHE A 435 -3.87 -14.89 3.84
N SER A 436 -2.66 -15.46 3.74
CA SER A 436 -2.43 -16.82 4.23
C SER A 436 -2.38 -16.95 5.74
N ASP A 437 -2.09 -15.86 6.46
CA ASP A 437 -2.18 -15.82 7.92
C ASP A 437 -3.65 -15.70 8.37
N PHE A 438 -4.49 -15.03 7.56
CA PHE A 438 -5.94 -14.96 7.74
C PHE A 438 -6.69 -16.26 7.36
N SER A 439 -6.05 -17.21 6.67
CA SER A 439 -6.65 -18.46 6.19
C SER A 439 -6.34 -19.69 7.08
N ARG A 440 -6.02 -19.51 8.37
CA ARG A 440 -5.90 -20.62 9.35
C ARG A 440 -7.28 -20.92 9.96
N PRO A 441 -7.87 -22.12 9.76
CA PRO A 441 -9.09 -22.54 10.43
C PRO A 441 -8.96 -22.43 11.96
N MET A 442 -10.05 -22.04 12.61
CA MET A 442 -10.23 -22.18 14.06
C MET A 442 -10.14 -23.67 14.40
N ASP A 443 -9.06 -24.09 15.07
CA ASP A 443 -9.06 -25.38 15.74
C ASP A 443 -10.05 -25.30 16.91
N GLY A 444 -11.11 -26.11 16.80
CA GLY A 444 -12.09 -26.29 17.86
C GLY A 444 -11.51 -27.14 18.97
N ASP A 445 -10.94 -26.51 19.99
CA ASP A 445 -11.03 -27.04 21.36
C ASP A 445 -11.03 -25.89 22.39
N ARG A 446 -12.22 -25.70 22.99
CA ARG A 446 -12.56 -24.93 24.21
C ARG A 446 -12.58 -23.40 24.15
N GLY A 447 -13.82 -22.90 24.02
CA GLY A 447 -14.24 -21.62 24.60
C GLY A 447 -14.76 -20.64 23.55
N ARG A 448 -15.95 -20.08 23.77
CA ARG A 448 -16.41 -18.89 23.06
C ARG A 448 -15.32 -17.81 23.16
N GLY A 449 -14.78 -17.36 22.03
CA GLY A 449 -13.99 -16.13 21.97
C GLY A 449 -12.64 -16.28 21.26
N ARG A 450 -12.48 -15.45 20.22
CA ARG A 450 -11.26 -15.13 19.46
C ARG A 450 -10.77 -16.16 18.44
N SER A 451 -10.73 -15.69 17.19
CA SER A 451 -10.03 -16.32 16.09
C SER A 451 -8.51 -16.36 16.34
N VAL A 452 -7.79 -17.26 15.67
CA VAL A 452 -6.31 -17.37 15.62
C VAL A 452 -5.63 -16.04 15.19
N LEU A 453 -6.42 -15.05 14.79
CA LEU A 453 -6.12 -13.65 14.47
C LEU A 453 -5.48 -12.81 15.60
N THR A 454 -5.00 -13.42 16.70
CA THR A 454 -4.58 -12.68 17.91
C THR A 454 -3.33 -13.26 18.57
N THR A 455 -2.31 -13.68 17.80
CA THR A 455 -1.02 -14.12 18.38
C THR A 455 0.13 -13.14 18.17
N GLN A 456 -0.07 -12.10 17.36
CA GLN A 456 0.92 -11.07 17.06
C GLN A 456 0.41 -9.68 17.41
N GLY A 457 1.32 -8.75 17.67
CA GLY A 457 0.99 -7.35 17.94
C GLY A 457 0.56 -6.62 16.66
N ILE A 458 -0.12 -5.49 16.82
CA ILE A 458 -0.64 -4.69 15.68
C ILE A 458 0.47 -4.29 14.67
N LEU A 459 1.68 -4.03 15.15
CA LEU A 459 2.82 -3.64 14.32
C LEU A 459 3.15 -4.69 13.26
N ASP A 460 3.11 -5.97 13.60
CA ASP A 460 3.46 -7.05 12.67
C ASP A 460 2.41 -7.16 11.55
N TYR A 461 1.13 -7.00 11.88
CA TYR A 461 0.05 -6.92 10.88
C TYR A 461 0.19 -5.72 9.95
N LEU A 462 0.55 -4.55 10.48
CA LEU A 462 0.79 -3.34 9.68
C LEU A 462 1.90 -3.56 8.67
N ILE A 463 3.02 -4.16 9.10
CA ILE A 463 4.15 -4.49 8.25
C ILE A 463 3.74 -5.48 7.16
N LEU A 464 3.05 -6.57 7.52
CA LEU A 464 2.60 -7.59 6.57
C LEU A 464 1.64 -7.02 5.51
N ALA A 465 0.87 -5.98 5.87
CA ALA A 465 -0.12 -5.35 5.01
C ALA A 465 0.42 -4.20 4.15
N LEU A 466 1.70 -3.82 4.27
CA LEU A 466 2.27 -2.70 3.50
C LEU A 466 2.09 -2.86 1.97
N GLY A 467 2.13 -4.11 1.49
CA GLY A 467 1.93 -4.43 0.07
C GLY A 467 0.49 -4.27 -0.44
N LEU A 468 -0.49 -4.00 0.43
CA LEU A 468 -1.87 -3.70 0.04
C LEU A 468 -1.99 -2.24 -0.44
N LYS A 469 -3.19 -1.76 -0.67
CA LYS A 469 -3.57 -0.43 -1.14
C LYS A 469 -4.71 0.10 -0.26
N ALA A 470 -4.75 1.41 -0.10
CA ALA A 470 -5.85 2.11 0.53
C ALA A 470 -6.06 3.43 -0.22
N GLY A 471 -7.32 3.83 -0.39
CA GLY A 471 -7.65 5.12 -1.01
C GLY A 471 -7.29 6.28 -0.08
N ASP A 472 -7.57 6.13 1.22
CA ASP A 472 -7.08 6.99 2.28
C ASP A 472 -5.89 6.34 2.98
N SER A 473 -4.78 7.05 3.13
CA SER A 473 -3.58 6.52 3.78
C SER A 473 -3.79 6.13 5.24
N ARG A 474 -4.76 6.73 5.94
CA ARG A 474 -5.07 6.42 7.35
C ARG A 474 -5.65 5.01 7.53
N ASP A 475 -6.34 4.51 6.51
CA ASP A 475 -6.94 3.18 6.52
C ASP A 475 -5.92 2.06 6.64
N ARG A 476 -4.65 2.33 6.32
CA ARG A 476 -3.56 1.40 6.56
C ARG A 476 -3.41 1.02 8.02
N ILE A 477 -3.75 1.92 8.94
CA ILE A 477 -3.81 1.65 10.38
C ILE A 477 -5.23 1.23 10.77
N PHE A 478 -6.24 2.04 10.45
CA PHE A 478 -7.61 1.83 10.94
C PHE A 478 -8.19 0.47 10.54
N ALA A 479 -7.91 0.00 9.31
CA ALA A 479 -8.39 -1.29 8.83
C ALA A 479 -7.71 -2.49 9.51
N LEU A 480 -6.63 -2.30 10.27
CA LEU A 480 -5.88 -3.40 10.86
C LEU A 480 -5.98 -3.47 12.39
N LEU A 481 -6.50 -2.42 13.05
CA LEU A 481 -6.63 -2.35 14.51
C LEU A 481 -7.32 -3.58 15.12
N GLN A 482 -8.31 -4.17 14.46
CA GLN A 482 -9.00 -5.36 15.00
C GLN A 482 -8.10 -6.60 15.16
N PHE A 483 -6.94 -6.65 14.47
CA PHE A 483 -6.09 -7.84 14.42
C PHE A 483 -4.99 -7.86 15.48
N GLY A 484 -4.53 -6.70 15.97
CA GLY A 484 -3.52 -6.69 17.03
C GLY A 484 -4.07 -7.25 18.34
N THR A 485 -3.26 -8.02 19.07
CA THR A 485 -3.62 -8.53 20.40
C THR A 485 -4.04 -7.41 21.35
N GLU A 486 -3.30 -6.32 21.32
CA GLU A 486 -3.45 -5.11 22.12
C GLU A 486 -4.47 -4.11 21.56
N THR A 487 -4.87 -4.25 20.29
CA THR A 487 -5.81 -3.32 19.61
C THR A 487 -7.16 -3.92 19.23
N SER A 488 -7.34 -5.23 19.39
CA SER A 488 -8.55 -5.94 18.91
C SER A 488 -9.86 -5.41 19.49
N GLU A 489 -9.83 -4.87 20.71
CA GLU A 489 -10.96 -4.21 21.36
C GLU A 489 -10.96 -2.72 21.06
N ILE A 490 -11.31 -2.35 19.83
CA ILE A 490 -11.23 -0.97 19.31
C ILE A 490 -11.97 0.03 20.23
N ALA A 491 -13.10 -0.38 20.82
CA ALA A 491 -13.90 0.44 21.72
C ALA A 491 -13.20 0.80 23.05
N HIS A 492 -12.17 0.04 23.45
CA HIS A 492 -11.38 0.27 24.66
C HIS A 492 -10.05 0.98 24.39
N LEU A 493 -9.67 1.15 23.12
CA LEU A 493 -8.43 1.83 22.76
C LEU A 493 -8.42 3.29 23.25
N PRO A 494 -7.26 3.90 23.52
CA PRO A 494 -7.17 5.34 23.76
C PRO A 494 -7.71 6.14 22.57
N LEU A 495 -8.35 7.28 22.84
CA LEU A 495 -8.83 8.20 21.77
C LEU A 495 -7.72 8.60 20.79
N LEU A 496 -6.47 8.57 21.26
CA LEU A 496 -5.27 8.86 20.47
C LEU A 496 -5.17 8.00 19.19
N ILE A 497 -5.52 6.71 19.26
CA ILE A 497 -5.34 5.75 18.15
C ILE A 497 -6.65 5.20 17.60
N ARG A 498 -7.80 5.61 18.15
CA ARG A 498 -9.09 5.26 17.55
C ARG A 498 -9.22 5.89 16.16
N PRO A 499 -9.97 5.26 15.24
CA PRO A 499 -10.27 5.86 13.94
C PRO A 499 -10.87 7.26 14.07
N ASP A 500 -10.15 8.25 13.57
CA ASP A 500 -10.57 9.65 13.53
C ASP A 500 -10.09 10.28 12.22
N TYR A 501 -11.03 10.43 11.29
CA TYR A 501 -10.76 11.02 9.98
C TYR A 501 -10.66 12.55 10.00
N ASN A 502 -10.75 13.20 11.16
CA ASN A 502 -10.41 14.61 11.30
C ASN A 502 -8.89 14.83 11.46
N LYS A 503 -8.15 13.81 11.90
CA LYS A 503 -6.68 13.87 12.03
C LYS A 503 -6.01 13.87 10.66
N SER A 504 -4.92 14.61 10.51
CA SER A 504 -4.06 14.52 9.32
C SER A 504 -3.40 13.13 9.24
N VAL A 505 -2.95 12.72 8.06
CA VAL A 505 -2.24 11.44 7.89
C VAL A 505 -1.01 11.40 8.81
N THR A 506 -0.23 12.48 8.85
CA THR A 506 0.97 12.58 9.71
C THR A 506 0.61 12.38 11.17
N GLN A 507 -0.43 13.06 11.66
CA GLN A 507 -0.89 12.89 13.05
C GLN A 507 -1.27 11.44 13.36
N VAL A 508 -2.05 10.78 12.50
CA VAL A 508 -2.46 9.37 12.74
C VAL A 508 -1.25 8.45 12.90
N TYR A 509 -0.24 8.60 12.04
CA TYR A 509 0.96 7.77 12.10
C TYR A 509 1.86 8.10 13.30
N THR A 510 2.08 9.38 13.60
CA THR A 510 2.89 9.78 14.77
C THR A 510 2.22 9.41 16.08
N ASP A 511 0.90 9.55 16.16
CA ASP A 511 0.10 9.16 17.33
C ASP A 511 0.17 7.65 17.55
N PHE A 512 0.07 6.87 16.48
CA PHE A 512 0.21 5.43 16.54
C PHE A 512 1.61 5.01 17.03
N VAL A 513 2.68 5.61 16.49
CA VAL A 513 4.05 5.25 16.92
C VAL A 513 4.28 5.62 18.38
N ARG A 514 3.85 6.80 18.83
CA ARG A 514 3.97 7.20 20.24
C ARG A 514 3.19 6.27 21.16
N TRP A 515 1.93 5.99 20.81
CA TRP A 515 1.12 5.04 21.56
C TRP A 515 1.78 3.66 21.61
N TRP A 516 2.32 3.16 20.49
CA TRP A 516 2.97 1.85 20.43
C TRP A 516 4.20 1.79 21.35
N ILE A 517 5.02 2.85 21.36
CA ILE A 517 6.17 2.95 22.26
C ILE A 517 5.71 2.92 23.72
N CYS A 518 4.67 3.68 24.08
CA CYS A 518 4.17 3.71 25.45
C CYS A 518 3.54 2.40 25.90
N GLU A 519 2.77 1.74 25.03
CA GLU A 519 2.08 0.49 25.32
C GLU A 519 3.07 -0.67 25.47
N HIS A 520 4.04 -0.77 24.56
CA HIS A 520 5.00 -1.88 24.51
C HIS A 520 6.31 -1.61 25.25
N LYS A 521 6.52 -0.37 25.71
CA LYS A 521 7.77 0.12 26.32
C LYS A 521 9.00 -0.24 25.48
N SER A 522 8.85 -0.13 24.16
CA SER A 522 9.84 -0.58 23.19
C SER A 522 9.95 0.41 22.04
N LEU A 523 11.16 0.54 21.48
CA LEU A 523 11.43 1.31 20.28
C LEU A 523 11.51 0.44 19.01
N ARG A 524 11.11 -0.84 19.07
CA ARG A 524 11.11 -1.75 17.89
C ARG A 524 10.30 -1.18 16.71
N VAL A 525 9.26 -0.39 16.96
CA VAL A 525 8.49 0.29 15.91
C VAL A 525 9.33 1.24 15.05
N LEU A 526 10.39 1.86 15.59
CA LEU A 526 11.26 2.75 14.83
C LEU A 526 11.96 2.00 13.69
N SER A 527 12.24 0.71 13.84
CA SER A 527 12.83 -0.12 12.79
C SER A 527 11.92 -0.33 11.59
N ALA A 528 10.61 -0.09 11.71
CA ALA A 528 9.66 -0.21 10.61
C ALA A 528 9.91 0.79 9.47
N ILE A 529 10.71 1.84 9.68
CA ILE A 529 11.13 2.72 8.59
C ILE A 529 11.86 1.98 7.47
N HIS A 530 12.55 0.87 7.76
CA HIS A 530 13.32 0.12 6.75
C HIS A 530 12.44 -0.69 5.81
N THR A 531 11.15 -0.75 6.10
CA THR A 531 10.13 -1.30 5.20
C THR A 531 9.71 -0.28 4.14
N LEU A 532 10.10 0.99 4.25
CA LEU A 532 9.72 2.08 3.36
C LEU A 532 10.66 2.24 2.17
N LYS A 533 10.09 2.67 1.03
CA LYS A 533 10.87 2.93 -0.20
C LYS A 533 11.93 4.00 0.06
N GLY A 534 13.15 3.77 -0.41
CA GLY A 534 14.28 4.68 -0.21
C GLY A 534 14.87 4.70 1.21
N ARG A 535 14.31 3.95 2.16
CA ARG A 535 14.79 3.87 3.56
C ARG A 535 15.32 2.47 3.95
N SER A 536 15.30 1.50 3.04
CA SER A 536 15.84 0.15 3.29
C SER A 536 17.35 0.15 3.50
N TRP A 537 17.87 -0.91 4.14
CA TRP A 537 19.31 -1.12 4.33
C TRP A 537 20.10 -1.17 3.01
N GLN A 538 19.47 -1.67 1.94
CA GLN A 538 20.05 -1.78 0.60
C GLN A 538 19.53 -0.67 -0.32
N GLN A 539 20.39 -0.22 -1.23
CA GLN A 539 19.94 0.48 -2.44
C GLN A 539 19.26 -0.55 -3.35
N MET A 540 17.95 -0.65 -3.24
CA MET A 540 17.14 -1.49 -4.11
C MET A 540 16.91 -0.76 -5.43
N TYR A 541 16.83 -1.48 -6.55
CA TYR A 541 16.55 -0.91 -7.87
C TYR A 541 15.20 -0.14 -7.95
N TYR A 542 14.36 -0.25 -6.92
CA TYR A 542 13.09 0.45 -6.77
C TYR A 542 13.25 1.80 -6.07
N GLY A 543 13.89 2.74 -6.78
CA GLY A 543 14.02 4.14 -6.38
C GLY A 543 15.35 4.48 -5.71
N ASP A 544 15.84 5.68 -5.99
CA ASP A 544 17.02 6.23 -5.35
C ASP A 544 16.81 6.39 -3.83
N PRO A 545 17.89 6.36 -3.04
CA PRO A 545 17.82 6.68 -1.61
C PRO A 545 17.12 8.03 -1.44
N GLN A 546 16.07 8.08 -0.62
CA GLN A 546 15.37 9.34 -0.39
C GLN A 546 16.20 10.23 0.52
N ASP A 547 16.36 11.50 0.12
CA ASP A 547 16.90 12.50 1.03
C ASP A 547 15.92 12.68 2.20
N LEU A 548 16.41 12.53 3.42
CA LEU A 548 15.60 12.66 4.63
C LEU A 548 14.99 14.07 4.74
N SER A 549 15.65 15.08 4.18
CA SER A 549 15.18 16.47 4.19
C SER A 549 13.98 16.73 3.27
N GLU A 550 13.71 15.83 2.32
CA GLU A 550 12.58 15.91 1.39
C GLU A 550 11.32 15.20 1.90
N LEU A 551 11.39 14.55 3.07
CA LEU A 551 10.25 13.84 3.63
C LEU A 551 9.18 14.81 4.14
N ALA A 552 7.93 14.58 3.74
CA ALA A 552 6.77 15.33 4.19
C ALA A 552 6.27 14.94 5.60
N TYR A 553 7.03 14.10 6.30
CA TYR A 553 6.68 13.52 7.60
C TYR A 553 7.95 13.25 8.43
N PRO A 554 7.84 13.07 9.75
CA PRO A 554 9.00 12.92 10.62
C PRO A 554 9.87 11.71 10.29
N THR A 555 11.18 11.88 10.34
CA THR A 555 12.13 10.86 9.87
C THR A 555 12.09 9.58 10.71
N TRP A 556 11.66 9.67 11.97
CA TRP A 556 11.53 8.55 12.92
C TRP A 556 10.25 7.73 12.72
N CYS A 557 9.26 8.24 11.97
CA CYS A 557 7.96 7.63 11.84
C CYS A 557 7.90 6.66 10.65
N PHE A 558 7.35 5.45 10.83
CA PHE A 558 7.01 4.61 9.68
C PHE A 558 5.80 5.19 8.94
N TRP A 559 5.57 4.73 7.70
CA TRP A 559 4.61 5.35 6.78
C TRP A 559 3.82 4.31 5.96
N TYR A 560 2.86 4.76 5.14
CA TYR A 560 2.01 3.88 4.32
C TYR A 560 2.70 3.31 3.06
N GLY A 561 3.90 3.77 2.71
CA GLY A 561 4.57 3.46 1.45
C GLY A 561 5.75 2.50 1.59
N GLY A 562 5.50 1.19 1.55
CA GLY A 562 6.55 0.19 1.78
C GLY A 562 6.29 -1.20 1.22
N GLN A 563 7.12 -2.17 1.63
CA GLN A 563 7.02 -3.58 1.25
C GLN A 563 7.22 -4.47 2.48
N ALA A 564 6.27 -5.38 2.72
CA ALA A 564 6.31 -6.31 3.85
C ALA A 564 7.59 -7.16 3.90
N ASN A 565 8.05 -7.65 2.74
CA ASN A 565 9.21 -8.53 2.66
C ASN A 565 10.52 -7.87 3.12
N TRP A 566 10.58 -6.53 3.14
CA TRP A 566 11.77 -5.80 3.58
C TRP A 566 11.94 -5.83 5.11
N ALA A 567 10.87 -6.09 5.88
CA ALA A 567 10.98 -6.24 7.33
C ALA A 567 11.90 -7.41 7.74
N ARG A 568 11.95 -8.47 6.92
CA ARG A 568 12.87 -9.60 7.13
C ARG A 568 14.35 -9.20 6.99
N ALA A 569 14.61 -8.11 6.27
CA ALA A 569 15.93 -7.55 5.99
C ALA A 569 16.33 -6.47 7.01
N THR A 570 15.88 -6.60 8.26
CA THR A 570 16.15 -5.63 9.34
C THR A 570 16.76 -6.35 10.54
N LEU A 571 17.33 -5.61 11.48
CA LEU A 571 17.84 -6.18 12.71
C LEU A 571 16.72 -6.45 13.71
N ALA A 572 15.77 -5.53 13.92
CA ALA A 572 14.77 -5.66 14.99
C ALA A 572 13.45 -6.32 14.58
N LEU A 573 13.06 -6.25 13.30
CA LEU A 573 11.81 -6.85 12.83
C LEU A 573 11.99 -8.27 12.28
N ASN A 574 13.24 -8.72 12.08
CA ASN A 574 13.51 -10.11 11.73
C ASN A 574 13.04 -11.03 12.88
N PRO A 575 12.16 -12.01 12.62
CA PRO A 575 11.70 -12.97 13.62
C PRO A 575 12.83 -13.77 14.31
N ASP A 576 13.96 -13.95 13.64
CA ASP A 576 15.13 -14.66 14.16
C ASP A 576 16.08 -13.73 14.97
N SER A 577 15.70 -12.47 15.18
CA SER A 577 16.50 -11.50 15.93
C SER A 577 16.60 -11.87 17.40
N THR A 578 17.81 -11.74 17.95
CA THR A 578 18.13 -12.03 19.36
C THR A 578 18.76 -10.84 20.08
N TYR A 579 18.90 -9.70 19.39
CA TYR A 579 19.58 -8.51 19.90
C TYR A 579 18.83 -7.86 21.06
N LYS A 580 19.60 -7.31 22.00
CA LYS A 580 19.13 -6.59 23.19
C LYS A 580 20.05 -5.41 23.48
N ALA A 581 20.26 -4.53 22.51
CA ALA A 581 21.27 -3.48 22.59
C ALA A 581 21.10 -2.56 23.81
N SER A 582 19.86 -2.25 24.20
CA SER A 582 19.55 -1.45 25.41
C SER A 582 19.22 -2.28 26.66
N GLY A 583 19.49 -3.59 26.63
CA GLY A 583 19.24 -4.50 27.74
C GLY A 583 17.76 -4.54 28.15
N SER A 584 17.49 -4.36 29.44
CA SER A 584 16.13 -4.28 30.01
C SER A 584 15.66 -2.84 30.22
N SER A 585 16.35 -1.85 29.65
CA SER A 585 15.93 -0.45 29.83
C SER A 585 14.64 -0.14 29.06
N GLU A 586 13.84 0.76 29.62
CA GLU A 586 12.56 1.20 29.07
C GLU A 586 12.65 2.67 28.64
N PRO A 587 11.92 3.12 27.60
CA PRO A 587 11.89 4.52 27.22
C PRO A 587 11.22 5.38 28.30
N ASP A 588 11.63 6.65 28.41
CA ASP A 588 10.98 7.61 29.33
C ASP A 588 9.57 7.97 28.83
N LEU A 589 8.56 7.42 29.49
CA LEU A 589 7.16 7.55 29.10
C LEU A 589 6.60 8.95 29.40
N GLU A 590 7.09 9.64 30.43
CA GLU A 590 6.64 11.00 30.77
C GLU A 590 7.11 11.99 29.71
N LEU A 591 8.36 11.83 29.26
CA LEU A 591 8.94 12.61 28.19
C LEU A 591 8.13 12.47 26.89
N ILE A 592 7.81 11.23 26.49
CA ILE A 592 7.02 10.96 25.28
C ILE A 592 5.57 11.46 25.41
N ALA A 593 4.96 11.32 26.59
CA ALA A 593 3.60 11.81 26.84
C ALA A 593 3.52 13.35 26.77
N SER A 594 4.54 14.05 27.25
CA SER A 594 4.62 15.52 27.19
C SER A 594 4.66 16.05 25.75
N ASP A 595 5.31 15.31 24.83
CA ASP A 595 5.35 15.65 23.40
C ASP A 595 3.99 15.48 22.72
N GLY A 596 3.13 14.57 23.21
CA GLY A 596 1.79 14.33 22.67
C GLY A 596 0.75 15.38 23.07
N ALA A 597 0.98 16.13 24.15
CA ALA A 597 0.06 17.16 24.65
C ALA A 597 0.14 18.47 23.85
N VAL A 598 1.27 18.72 23.16
CA VAL A 598 1.46 19.87 22.27
C VAL A 598 1.04 19.44 20.87
N SER A 599 -0.21 19.74 20.51
CA SER A 599 -0.94 19.29 19.29
C SER A 599 -0.24 19.48 17.93
N GLU A 600 0.95 20.09 17.89
CA GLU A 600 1.69 20.45 16.67
C GLU A 600 3.19 20.07 16.70
N SER A 601 3.75 19.54 17.80
CA SER A 601 5.16 19.11 17.77
C SER A 601 5.26 17.68 17.24
N PHE A 602 5.66 17.53 15.97
CA PHE A 602 6.05 16.25 15.38
C PHE A 602 7.43 15.73 15.87
N VAL A 603 7.87 16.23 17.02
CA VAL A 603 9.13 15.87 17.69
C VAL A 603 8.89 14.64 18.57
N LEU A 604 9.86 13.72 18.58
CA LEU A 604 9.88 12.58 19.51
C LEU A 604 11.16 12.66 20.35
N ARG A 605 11.02 12.91 21.64
CA ARG A 605 12.14 12.97 22.58
C ARG A 605 12.43 11.60 23.19
N LEU A 606 13.68 11.17 23.08
CA LEU A 606 14.15 9.88 23.60
C LEU A 606 15.45 10.04 24.36
N THR A 607 15.58 9.32 25.47
CA THR A 607 16.81 9.27 26.27
C THR A 607 17.73 8.14 25.79
N GLY A 608 19.04 8.36 25.83
CA GLY A 608 20.02 7.31 25.50
C GLY A 608 21.46 7.77 25.61
N TYR A 609 22.36 7.05 24.94
CA TYR A 609 23.80 7.28 24.97
C TYR A 609 24.38 7.30 23.55
N ARG A 610 25.34 8.21 23.30
CA ARG A 610 26.15 8.19 22.08
C ARG A 610 27.27 7.18 22.23
N LEU A 611 27.49 6.37 21.19
CA LEU A 611 28.57 5.38 21.18
C LEU A 611 29.73 5.84 20.31
N CYS A 612 29.47 6.18 19.05
CA CYS A 612 30.50 6.71 18.16
C CYS A 612 29.92 7.51 17.00
N ARG A 613 30.80 8.21 16.28
CA ARG A 613 30.49 8.92 15.04
C ARG A 613 31.11 8.16 13.87
N LEU A 614 30.38 8.04 12.77
CA LEU A 614 30.85 7.40 11.54
C LEU A 614 31.94 8.24 10.91
N GLU A 615 33.15 7.70 10.76
CA GLU A 615 34.26 8.39 10.11
C GLU A 615 34.35 8.02 8.62
N ARG A 616 34.16 6.74 8.32
CA ARG A 616 34.25 6.22 6.95
C ARG A 616 33.30 5.06 6.75
N ILE A 617 32.71 4.99 5.54
CA ILE A 617 31.86 3.89 5.09
C ILE A 617 32.51 3.24 3.88
N THR A 618 32.48 1.91 3.82
CA THR A 618 33.08 1.10 2.77
C THR A 618 32.17 -0.07 2.39
N PRO A 619 32.46 -0.75 1.27
CA PRO A 619 31.83 -2.02 0.95
C PRO A 619 32.08 -3.08 2.04
N TYR A 620 31.10 -3.95 2.27
CA TYR A 620 31.29 -5.09 3.16
C TYR A 620 32.19 -6.16 2.50
N PRO A 621 33.21 -6.68 3.20
CA PRO A 621 34.11 -7.70 2.66
C PRO A 621 33.44 -9.08 2.70
N PHE A 622 32.68 -9.38 1.63
CA PHE A 622 31.75 -10.51 1.56
C PHE A 622 32.37 -11.90 1.87
N TRP A 623 33.69 -12.08 1.72
CA TRP A 623 34.34 -13.41 1.81
C TRP A 623 35.58 -13.53 2.71
N THR A 624 36.07 -12.43 3.31
CA THR A 624 37.16 -12.50 4.30
C THR A 624 36.64 -12.46 5.75
N ALA A 625 35.36 -12.15 5.95
CA ALA A 625 34.76 -12.06 7.27
C ALA A 625 34.54 -13.45 7.89
N GLY A 626 35.13 -13.69 9.06
CA GLY A 626 34.77 -14.83 9.91
C GLY A 626 35.90 -15.79 10.27
N THR A 627 37.18 -15.42 10.11
CA THR A 627 38.27 -16.24 10.68
C THR A 627 38.42 -16.04 12.19
N ARG A 628 37.90 -14.94 12.74
CA ARG A 628 37.98 -14.61 14.17
C ARG A 628 36.59 -14.58 14.83
N PRO A 629 36.47 -14.99 16.10
CA PRO A 629 35.19 -15.00 16.83
C PRO A 629 34.49 -13.64 16.86
N GLU A 630 35.24 -12.53 17.00
CA GLU A 630 34.68 -11.18 17.02
C GLU A 630 34.00 -10.74 15.71
N GLU A 631 34.35 -11.33 14.57
CA GLU A 631 33.77 -11.02 13.26
C GLU A 631 32.52 -11.85 12.92
N GLN A 632 32.24 -12.90 13.71
CA GLN A 632 31.12 -13.81 13.46
C GLN A 632 29.76 -13.13 13.73
N GLY A 633 29.69 -12.24 14.73
CA GLY A 633 28.49 -11.44 15.00
C GLY A 633 28.16 -10.51 13.83
N LEU A 634 29.17 -9.77 13.36
CA LEU A 634 29.07 -8.86 12.23
C LEU A 634 28.64 -9.59 10.95
N HIS A 635 29.20 -10.78 10.69
CA HIS A 635 28.81 -11.60 9.53
C HIS A 635 27.37 -12.09 9.61
N ARG A 636 26.92 -12.56 10.78
CA ARG A 636 25.51 -12.99 10.96
C ARG A 636 24.53 -11.83 10.78
N ALA A 637 24.85 -10.65 11.32
CA ALA A 637 24.05 -9.45 11.10
C ALA A 637 23.97 -9.10 9.60
N PHE A 638 25.11 -9.16 8.91
CA PHE A 638 25.17 -8.96 7.48
C PHE A 638 24.29 -9.97 6.71
N GLU A 639 24.38 -11.27 7.00
CA GLU A 639 23.54 -12.28 6.35
C GLU A 639 22.04 -12.05 6.59
N SER A 640 21.66 -11.69 7.83
CA SER A 640 20.27 -11.38 8.19
C SER A 640 19.70 -10.21 7.39
N ILE A 641 20.47 -9.13 7.24
CA ILE A 641 20.03 -7.92 6.53
C ILE A 641 20.10 -8.11 5.01
N PHE A 642 21.18 -8.71 4.52
CA PHE A 642 21.54 -8.68 3.10
C PHE A 642 21.20 -9.96 2.33
N ASP A 643 20.88 -11.07 3.02
CA ASP A 643 20.33 -12.31 2.44
C ASP A 643 19.17 -12.89 3.28
N PRO A 644 18.08 -12.11 3.49
CA PRO A 644 16.97 -12.49 4.39
C PRO A 644 16.14 -13.70 3.92
N SER A 645 16.30 -14.12 2.66
CA SER A 645 15.64 -15.29 2.08
C SER A 645 16.55 -16.54 2.06
N GLY A 646 17.80 -16.42 2.53
CA GLY A 646 18.76 -17.52 2.57
C GLY A 646 19.06 -18.08 1.19
N MET A 647 18.98 -17.27 0.13
CA MET A 647 19.21 -17.72 -1.24
C MET A 647 20.66 -18.21 -1.42
N LYS A 648 21.60 -17.76 -0.59
CA LYS A 648 22.97 -18.32 -0.52
C LYS A 648 23.00 -19.83 -0.31
N ARG A 649 22.05 -20.42 0.44
CA ARG A 649 21.97 -21.89 0.64
C ARG A 649 21.50 -22.63 -0.60
N ALA A 650 20.62 -22.05 -1.42
CA ALA A 650 20.17 -22.68 -2.66
C ALA A 650 21.35 -22.96 -3.62
N TRP A 651 22.38 -22.10 -3.61
CA TRP A 651 23.60 -22.23 -4.41
C TRP A 651 24.67 -23.15 -3.81
N LEU A 652 24.61 -23.45 -2.51
CA LEU A 652 25.55 -24.37 -1.86
C LEU A 652 25.19 -25.84 -2.09
N VAL A 653 23.91 -26.13 -2.35
CA VAL A 653 23.41 -27.49 -2.60
C VAL A 653 23.71 -27.94 -4.05
N ASP A 654 23.80 -27.00 -5.00
CA ASP A 654 24.18 -27.27 -6.40
C ASP A 654 25.70 -27.39 -6.62
N ARG A 655 26.49 -27.52 -5.54
CA ARG A 655 27.95 -27.70 -5.62
C ARG A 655 28.38 -29.10 -6.03
N ASP A 656 27.50 -30.09 -5.89
CA ASP A 656 27.85 -31.49 -6.14
C ASP A 656 27.65 -31.93 -7.59
N ASP A 657 26.95 -31.14 -8.42
CA ASP A 657 26.86 -31.36 -9.86
C ASP A 657 27.64 -30.25 -10.60
N GLN A 658 28.64 -30.67 -11.37
CA GLN A 658 29.46 -29.78 -12.18
C GLN A 658 28.62 -29.10 -13.27
N GLU A 659 28.96 -27.83 -13.51
CA GLU A 659 28.28 -26.87 -14.39
C GLU A 659 26.98 -26.31 -13.81
N ILE A 660 26.99 -25.01 -13.51
CA ILE A 660 25.79 -24.18 -13.50
C ILE A 660 25.19 -24.33 -14.90
N GLN A 661 24.28 -25.30 -15.10
CA GLN A 661 23.41 -25.27 -16.26
C GLN A 661 22.71 -23.93 -16.16
N GLN A 662 22.96 -23.06 -17.15
CA GLN A 662 22.18 -21.85 -17.36
C GLN A 662 20.71 -22.26 -17.25
N SER A 663 20.10 -21.98 -16.09
CA SER A 663 18.70 -22.29 -15.87
C SER A 663 17.95 -21.67 -17.03
N THR A 664 17.14 -22.47 -17.71
CA THR A 664 16.44 -22.11 -18.93
C THR A 664 15.88 -20.68 -18.83
N PRO A 665 16.12 -19.78 -19.81
CA PRO A 665 15.91 -18.32 -19.71
C PRO A 665 14.47 -17.82 -19.47
N GLY A 666 13.53 -18.68 -19.05
CA GLY A 666 12.12 -18.35 -18.89
C GLY A 666 11.64 -18.05 -17.47
N THR A 667 12.44 -18.23 -16.41
CA THR A 667 11.88 -18.30 -15.04
C THR A 667 12.53 -17.41 -13.97
N MET A 668 13.77 -16.95 -14.14
CA MET A 668 14.37 -15.94 -13.25
C MET A 668 14.42 -14.59 -13.95
N SER A 669 14.05 -13.51 -13.25
CA SER A 669 14.19 -12.18 -13.86
C SER A 669 15.66 -11.93 -14.17
N GLU A 670 15.97 -11.36 -15.33
CA GLU A 670 17.34 -11.07 -15.80
C GLU A 670 18.17 -10.28 -14.77
N TYR A 671 17.52 -9.53 -13.88
CA TYR A 671 18.17 -8.83 -12.76
C TYR A 671 18.55 -9.73 -11.61
N GLN A 672 17.72 -10.72 -11.25
CA GLN A 672 18.14 -11.73 -10.29
C GLN A 672 19.36 -12.44 -10.85
N ASP A 673 19.35 -12.79 -12.14
CA ASP A 673 20.49 -13.40 -12.80
C ASP A 673 21.74 -12.49 -12.78
N ARG A 674 21.62 -11.19 -13.11
CA ARG A 674 22.73 -10.21 -13.01
C ARG A 674 23.20 -9.95 -11.58
N HIS A 675 22.29 -9.73 -10.64
CA HIS A 675 22.59 -9.52 -9.22
C HIS A 675 23.29 -10.74 -8.64
N LEU A 676 22.76 -11.93 -8.88
CA LEU A 676 23.34 -13.20 -8.48
C LEU A 676 24.67 -13.44 -9.20
N THR A 677 24.82 -13.01 -10.45
CA THR A 677 26.12 -12.99 -11.17
C THR A 677 27.13 -12.08 -10.50
N TYR A 678 26.75 -10.91 -9.97
CA TYR A 678 27.66 -10.06 -9.18
C TYR A 678 28.06 -10.72 -7.86
N HIS A 679 27.12 -11.35 -7.16
CA HIS A 679 27.43 -12.17 -5.98
C HIS A 679 28.37 -13.34 -6.32
N TRP A 680 28.17 -14.03 -7.46
CA TRP A 680 29.02 -15.12 -7.96
C TRP A 680 30.42 -14.65 -8.43
N ARG A 681 30.51 -13.50 -9.08
CA ARG A 681 31.79 -12.87 -9.45
C ARG A 681 32.56 -12.43 -8.21
N GLY A 682 31.87 -11.87 -7.22
CA GLY A 682 32.43 -11.60 -5.90
C GLY A 682 32.94 -12.87 -5.23
N PHE A 683 32.16 -13.95 -5.25
CA PHE A 683 32.53 -15.27 -4.70
C PHE A 683 33.83 -15.81 -5.28
N ASN A 684 34.01 -15.70 -6.59
CA ASN A 684 35.22 -16.17 -7.26
C ASN A 684 36.41 -15.19 -7.15
N GLY A 685 36.32 -14.15 -6.32
CA GLY A 685 37.35 -13.11 -6.20
C GLY A 685 37.54 -12.28 -7.47
N ARG A 686 36.60 -12.37 -8.42
CA ARG A 686 36.64 -11.65 -9.72
C ARG A 686 36.03 -10.24 -9.63
N SER A 687 35.40 -9.89 -8.51
CA SER A 687 34.91 -8.55 -8.20
C SER A 687 35.19 -8.21 -6.74
N ALA A 688 35.76 -7.02 -6.48
CA ALA A 688 36.09 -6.57 -5.13
C ALA A 688 34.88 -6.01 -4.36
N SER A 689 33.77 -5.69 -5.06
CA SER A 689 32.57 -5.13 -4.46
C SER A 689 31.31 -5.67 -5.15
N ILE A 690 30.26 -5.85 -4.37
CA ILE A 690 28.92 -6.15 -4.87
C ILE A 690 28.10 -4.85 -4.77
N PRO A 691 27.50 -4.35 -5.86
CA PRO A 691 26.87 -3.02 -5.90
C PRO A 691 25.85 -2.75 -4.78
N CYS A 692 25.02 -3.76 -4.43
CA CYS A 692 23.98 -3.63 -3.39
C CYS A 692 24.50 -3.49 -1.95
N VAL A 693 25.80 -3.75 -1.72
CA VAL A 693 26.48 -3.66 -0.41
C VAL A 693 27.78 -2.86 -0.50
N SER A 694 27.83 -1.94 -1.47
CA SER A 694 28.95 -1.03 -1.68
C SER A 694 29.10 0.02 -0.57
N HIS A 695 28.06 0.22 0.23
CA HIS A 695 27.97 1.26 1.26
C HIS A 695 27.21 0.73 2.48
N SER A 696 27.84 -0.13 3.27
CA SER A 696 27.17 -0.78 4.41
C SER A 696 28.07 -1.10 5.59
N LEU A 697 29.40 -1.13 5.45
CA LEU A 697 30.34 -1.31 6.55
C LEU A 697 30.91 0.05 6.96
N PHE A 698 30.81 0.42 8.23
CA PHE A 698 31.42 1.65 8.73
C PHE A 698 32.52 1.40 9.74
N PHE A 699 33.39 2.40 9.87
CA PHE A 699 34.39 2.52 10.91
C PHE A 699 34.13 3.81 11.69
N GLY A 700 34.08 3.71 13.03
CA GLY A 700 33.85 4.83 13.93
C GLY A 700 34.91 4.92 15.03
N GLY A 701 35.14 6.13 15.53
CA GLY A 701 36.15 6.40 16.57
C GLY A 701 37.59 6.44 16.07
N GLN A 702 38.51 6.99 16.88
CA GLN A 702 39.89 7.24 16.47
C GLN A 702 40.66 5.94 16.14
N ALA A 703 41.57 6.03 15.16
CA ALA A 703 42.25 4.91 14.49
C ALA A 703 42.90 3.83 15.38
N ALA A 704 43.22 4.11 16.65
CA ALA A 704 43.77 3.12 17.58
C ALA A 704 42.72 2.17 18.20
N ASN A 705 41.45 2.59 18.25
CA ASN A 705 40.30 1.86 18.82
C ASN A 705 39.10 1.90 17.87
N SER A 706 39.33 1.73 16.55
CA SER A 706 38.26 1.85 15.55
C SER A 706 37.17 0.80 15.78
N GLN A 707 35.98 1.25 16.14
CA GLN A 707 34.80 0.41 16.18
C GLN A 707 34.34 0.12 14.76
N VAL A 708 33.79 -1.06 14.54
CA VAL A 708 33.32 -1.53 13.23
C VAL A 708 31.86 -1.96 13.33
N GLY A 709 31.07 -1.60 12.32
CA GLY A 709 29.64 -1.87 12.33
C GLY A 709 28.99 -1.83 10.96
N LEU A 710 27.68 -2.08 10.92
CA LEU A 710 26.86 -1.99 9.72
C LEU A 710 25.89 -0.82 9.79
N CYS A 711 25.67 -0.18 8.65
CA CYS A 711 24.74 0.93 8.49
C CYS A 711 23.86 0.76 7.23
N PRO A 712 22.67 1.39 7.19
CA PRO A 712 21.86 1.45 5.99
C PRO A 712 22.52 2.33 4.93
N HIS A 713 22.14 2.14 3.68
CA HIS A 713 22.71 2.86 2.54
C HIS A 713 22.59 4.39 2.64
N THR A 714 21.57 4.92 3.34
CA THR A 714 21.35 6.36 3.54
C THR A 714 22.29 7.01 4.55
N ALA A 715 23.07 6.21 5.29
CA ALA A 715 24.03 6.71 6.27
C ALA A 715 25.20 7.43 5.58
N ARG A 716 25.80 8.40 6.26
CA ARG A 716 26.97 9.14 5.77
C ARG A 716 28.00 9.36 6.89
N PRO A 717 29.27 9.62 6.55
CA PRO A 717 30.24 10.10 7.53
C PRO A 717 29.69 11.30 8.30
N GLY A 718 29.86 11.30 9.62
CA GLY A 718 29.32 12.31 10.53
C GLY A 718 28.02 11.91 11.23
N ASP A 719 27.27 10.92 10.73
CA ASP A 719 26.12 10.34 11.44
C ASP A 719 26.62 9.65 12.74
N VAL A 720 25.77 9.61 13.78
CA VAL A 720 26.12 9.17 15.13
C VAL A 720 25.37 7.89 15.49
N VAL A 721 26.11 6.86 15.93
CA VAL A 721 25.54 5.63 16.50
C VAL A 721 25.13 5.90 17.94
N VAL A 722 23.89 5.59 18.27
CA VAL A 722 23.30 5.76 19.60
C VAL A 722 22.65 4.47 20.08
N MET A 723 22.70 4.27 21.40
CA MET A 723 21.82 3.34 22.10
C MET A 723 20.69 4.15 22.73
N LEU A 724 19.45 3.90 22.31
CA LEU A 724 18.26 4.54 22.87
C LEU A 724 17.57 3.57 23.84
N HIS A 725 17.11 4.08 24.98
CA HIS A 725 16.41 3.28 25.97
C HIS A 725 15.12 2.65 25.40
N GLY A 726 14.92 1.35 25.61
CA GLY A 726 13.83 0.57 24.98
C GLY A 726 14.13 0.07 23.56
N GLY A 727 15.29 0.41 22.99
CA GLY A 727 15.75 -0.06 21.68
C GLY A 727 16.26 -1.49 21.69
N PRO A 728 15.68 -2.43 20.91
CA PRO A 728 16.25 -3.77 20.77
C PRO A 728 17.60 -3.78 20.03
N VAL A 729 17.86 -2.74 19.23
CA VAL A 729 19.06 -2.57 18.39
C VAL A 729 19.60 -1.15 18.55
N LEU A 730 20.77 -0.88 17.97
CA LEU A 730 21.34 0.47 17.92
C LEU A 730 20.74 1.26 16.76
N TYR A 731 20.84 2.59 16.84
CA TYR A 731 20.29 3.49 15.84
C TYR A 731 21.32 4.51 15.37
N LEU A 732 21.12 5.04 14.17
CA LEU A 732 21.89 6.13 13.58
C LEU A 732 21.06 7.40 13.56
N LEU A 733 21.62 8.45 14.13
CA LEU A 733 21.04 9.79 14.12
C LEU A 733 21.94 10.76 13.34
N ARG A 734 21.29 11.66 12.62
CA ARG A 734 21.94 12.72 11.86
C ARG A 734 21.63 14.07 12.48
N GLU A 735 22.70 14.81 12.78
CA GLU A 735 22.61 16.11 13.41
C GLU A 735 21.99 17.15 12.45
N LYS A 736 21.00 17.89 12.93
CA LYS A 736 20.34 19.00 12.24
C LYS A 736 20.34 20.23 13.13
N SER A 737 21.17 21.21 12.79
CA SER A 737 21.24 22.49 13.49
C SER A 737 20.09 23.39 13.05
N VAL A 738 19.22 23.78 13.98
CA VAL A 738 18.10 24.68 13.73
C VAL A 738 18.35 26.02 14.45
N PRO A 739 18.25 27.17 13.77
CA PRO A 739 18.33 28.47 14.43
C PRO A 739 17.15 28.63 15.41
N GLU A 740 17.40 28.99 16.66
CA GLU A 740 16.32 29.34 17.59
C GLU A 740 15.67 30.66 17.15
N GLN A 741 14.37 30.66 16.84
CA GLN A 741 13.61 31.89 16.61
C GLN A 741 13.19 32.51 17.96
N MET A 742 13.42 33.82 18.14
CA MET A 742 12.93 34.60 19.28
C MET A 742 11.64 35.37 18.96
N GLU A 743 10.70 35.39 19.91
CA GLU A 743 9.88 36.57 20.17
C GLU A 743 10.77 37.64 20.85
N GLY A 744 10.95 38.80 20.18
CA GLY A 744 11.58 39.97 20.80
C GLY A 744 13.12 40.05 20.70
N GLN A 745 13.61 40.47 19.54
CA GLN A 745 14.92 41.12 19.29
C GLN A 745 16.10 40.79 20.23
N GLN A 746 16.55 39.54 20.26
CA GLN A 746 17.96 39.13 20.39
C GLN A 746 18.07 37.71 19.80
N LEU A 747 19.24 37.27 19.30
CA LEU A 747 19.46 35.88 18.87
C LEU A 747 20.33 35.22 19.94
N GLN A 748 19.84 34.18 20.60
CA GLN A 748 20.62 33.37 21.52
C GLN A 748 20.33 31.90 21.19
N GLY A 749 21.30 31.20 20.58
CA GLY A 749 21.32 29.74 20.53
C GLY A 749 21.10 29.08 19.16
N VAL A 750 21.74 27.92 18.99
CA VAL A 750 21.46 26.95 17.92
C VAL A 750 20.89 25.72 18.62
N LYS A 751 19.64 25.36 18.29
CA LYS A 751 19.01 24.15 18.80
C LYS A 751 19.42 22.96 17.94
N ILE A 752 19.89 21.90 18.57
CA ILE A 752 20.25 20.66 17.87
C ILE A 752 19.04 19.73 17.87
N GLN A 753 18.64 19.30 16.67
CA GLN A 753 17.64 18.27 16.45
C GLN A 753 18.26 17.11 15.67
N TRP A 754 17.57 15.98 15.62
CA TRP A 754 18.11 14.74 15.06
C TRP A 754 17.18 14.15 14.01
N GLU A 755 17.69 13.94 12.80
CA GLU A 755 17.04 13.11 11.80
C GLU A 755 17.37 11.64 12.08
N PHE A 756 16.35 10.79 12.15
CA PHE A 756 16.48 9.36 12.36
C PHE A 756 16.83 8.66 11.05
N VAL A 757 18.07 8.20 10.92
CA VAL A 757 18.58 7.55 9.71
C VAL A 757 18.09 6.11 9.63
N GLY A 758 18.20 5.37 10.74
CA GLY A 758 17.71 4.00 10.89
C GLY A 758 18.49 3.16 11.88
N GLU A 759 18.37 1.85 11.78
CA GLU A 759 19.08 0.87 12.59
C GLU A 759 20.60 0.87 12.32
N SER A 760 21.36 0.32 13.27
CA SER A 760 22.78 0.04 13.09
C SER A 760 23.18 -1.21 13.86
N TYR A 761 24.20 -1.90 13.34
CA TYR A 761 24.92 -2.94 14.05
C TYR A 761 26.29 -2.40 14.47
N LEU A 762 26.70 -2.63 15.71
CA LEU A 762 28.05 -2.29 16.19
C LEU A 762 28.64 -3.49 16.93
N THR A 763 29.82 -3.93 16.51
CA THR A 763 30.48 -5.09 17.13
C THR A 763 30.71 -4.84 18.62
N GLY A 764 30.22 -5.76 19.45
CA GLY A 764 30.37 -5.71 20.91
C GLY A 764 29.32 -4.90 21.67
N TYR A 765 28.31 -4.32 21.00
CA TYR A 765 27.31 -3.44 21.64
C TYR A 765 25.85 -3.87 21.40
N MET A 766 25.62 -5.11 20.95
CA MET A 766 24.28 -5.57 20.56
C MET A 766 23.53 -6.34 21.67
N ASP A 767 24.15 -6.55 22.83
CA ASP A 767 23.62 -7.40 23.92
C ASP A 767 23.62 -6.70 25.30
N GLY A 768 23.55 -5.35 25.31
CA GLY A 768 23.39 -4.56 26.54
C GLY A 768 24.68 -3.92 27.07
N GLN A 769 25.81 -4.11 26.39
CA GLN A 769 27.12 -3.62 26.85
C GLN A 769 27.16 -2.09 27.02
N ALA A 770 26.47 -1.34 26.16
CA ALA A 770 26.36 0.12 26.31
C ALA A 770 25.75 0.52 27.66
N LEU A 771 24.79 -0.26 28.17
CA LEU A 771 24.16 0.01 29.46
C LEU A 771 25.13 -0.30 30.61
N GLU A 772 25.89 -1.39 30.52
CA GLU A 772 26.93 -1.74 31.49
C GLU A 772 28.02 -0.65 31.58
N GLU A 773 28.43 -0.10 30.43
CA GLU A 773 29.39 1.00 30.37
C GLU A 773 28.82 2.30 30.96
N ALA A 774 27.54 2.59 30.72
CA ALA A 774 26.84 3.73 31.31
C ALA A 774 26.73 3.63 32.84
N GLU A 775 26.40 2.44 33.37
CA GLU A 775 26.35 2.18 34.83
C GLU A 775 27.72 2.36 35.50
N GLN A 776 28.81 2.15 34.76
CA GLN A 776 30.18 2.41 35.19
C GLN A 776 30.59 3.88 35.05
N GLY A 777 29.70 4.75 34.56
CA GLY A 777 29.95 6.18 34.35
C GLY A 777 30.83 6.51 33.15
N MET A 778 30.97 5.59 32.19
CA MET A 778 31.80 5.78 31.00
C MET A 778 31.06 6.46 29.84
N LEU A 779 29.72 6.47 29.87
CA LEU A 779 28.87 7.12 28.88
C LEU A 779 27.99 8.18 29.56
N GLU A 780 27.83 9.32 28.89
CA GLU A 780 26.96 10.41 29.33
C GLU A 780 25.58 10.29 28.69
N GLY A 781 24.53 10.34 29.51
CA GLY A 781 23.14 10.27 29.05
C GLY A 781 22.69 11.57 28.40
N GLU A 782 21.93 11.46 27.31
CA GLU A 782 21.42 12.59 26.53
C GLU A 782 19.95 12.42 26.16
N ILE A 783 19.25 13.54 25.98
CA ILE A 783 17.91 13.59 25.35
C ILE A 783 18.07 13.95 23.86
N PHE A 784 17.62 13.05 23.00
CA PHE A 784 17.60 13.23 21.55
C PHE A 784 16.22 13.69 21.10
N GLU A 785 16.13 14.91 20.53
CA GLU A 785 14.91 15.40 19.89
C GLU A 785 14.85 14.96 18.42
N LEU A 786 14.11 13.89 18.13
CA LEU A 786 13.94 13.36 16.77
C LEU A 786 12.89 14.15 15.98
N VAL A 787 13.18 14.49 14.72
CA VAL A 787 12.31 15.29 13.85
C VAL A 787 11.88 14.63 12.56
#